data_AF-A0A7K4BJU7-F1
#
_entry.id   AF-A0A7K4BJU7-F1
#
_cell.length_a   1.000
_cell.length_b   1.000
_cell.length_c   1.000
_cell.angle_alpha   90.00
_cell.angle_beta   90.00
_cell.angle_gamma   90.00
#
_symmetry.space_group_name_H-M   'P 1'
#
loop_
_entity.id
_entity.type
_entity.pdbx_description
1 polymer ?
#
loop_
_entity_poly.entity_id
_entity_poly.type
_entity_poly.pdbx_seq_one_letter_code
_entity_poly.pdbx_strand_id
1 'polypeptide(L)'
;VYNFVPEVPVALYGNTTTDGNTINITFSKEMTDPAGKHDQFTFFVNDAEVGVFKSIGFESVESDDDEVEDDHTTFLLTIDGDAPLIAADDIVNVSYTRGDVRSDDGGKLMSFENLTIKNNVPPSPEVIAAKTSKDGDQVIVTFDKDMMAELAGKYNQFKYRVNDGDEEDFYRIERQEDDNATFVLYNWLQFESTDAVTLTYVRGTVRSDDRGVLQNFTNVSVENVMPPVLLQIDPITAEGAATKTVTLNFTKPVWWESPLLDGYANAIVASVDGDTRVIEKIGPRKYEDASNLLDVTFSGPAIKDGEWVTVQITDCGAGKIKETSSEESVMSRGAVVREEYVVPQTPPVFEEIRFVPECGGTNIKLWFDKQVTWITPLNDTHITVMIDDDLVEFADVARSWGESMTLVLSKPITEEGKVVNVTITDAGAAEIKETVEGVPMAGGMSVEQKYAAPPEFEGIKVTDAEKGEVTLYFSKDVFAQSSLNCYSSYGIYDIRAMIDGEYRDISDINAAEFWEDATDTIVVKLDKPMVTEGQVVEISITASGAEKIKETAGEVSMLGGNTRSVTHTEVTNPVLVKAWTNEFGTAIIAEFDMNIASRTDQWGQFKFVVNDEEKGFGGGKVDGDNKKRIVLTICKDDTIKAGDTVNLTYTPGKVASEDGGLLAAFDVSVENKKRPILTGIVVTKVAGDGNEVELQFDEPVYWGETLLGGLDIKATVAGSAREIVDIENRTVENATDELTVIVKGAEIAEGQSVAITVTKSGADKILSNDKPLIECTTSTQKTEYHGAPYIEGISLVDHVEREV
;
A
#
# COMPACT_ATOMS: atom_id res chain seq x y z
N VAL A 1 67.09 -73.94 72.35
CA VAL A 1 66.92 -73.10 71.14
C VAL A 1 65.48 -72.59 71.18
N TYR A 2 65.26 -71.38 71.69
CA TYR A 2 63.96 -70.72 71.55
C TYR A 2 63.90 -70.23 70.11
N ASN A 3 62.90 -70.72 69.37
CA ASN A 3 62.66 -70.29 68.00
C ASN A 3 62.02 -68.91 68.09
N PHE A 4 62.84 -67.86 68.15
CA PHE A 4 62.35 -66.48 68.07
C PHE A 4 61.85 -66.33 66.64
N VAL A 5 60.53 -66.40 66.45
CA VAL A 5 59.90 -66.06 65.18
C VAL A 5 59.74 -64.55 65.22
N PRO A 6 60.55 -63.78 64.47
CA PRO A 6 60.41 -62.34 64.46
C PRO A 6 58.99 -61.99 64.01
N GLU A 7 58.34 -61.11 64.75
CA GLU A 7 56.97 -60.70 64.43
C GLU A 7 57.00 -59.77 63.21
N VAL A 8 56.02 -59.96 62.32
CA VAL A 8 56.00 -59.33 60.99
C VAL A 8 55.67 -57.84 61.12
N PRO A 9 56.46 -56.92 60.53
CA PRO A 9 56.12 -55.50 60.50
C PRO A 9 54.88 -55.27 59.62
N VAL A 10 54.04 -54.32 60.01
CA VAL A 10 52.78 -53.95 59.32
C VAL A 10 52.79 -52.45 59.04
N ALA A 11 52.43 -52.04 57.82
CA ALA A 11 52.20 -50.63 57.50
C ALA A 11 50.90 -50.15 58.20
N LEU A 12 51.01 -49.11 59.02
CA LEU A 12 49.88 -48.63 59.84
C LEU A 12 49.10 -47.53 59.12
N TYR A 13 49.79 -46.49 58.68
CA TYR A 13 49.24 -45.34 57.97
C TYR A 13 50.34 -44.64 57.19
N GLY A 14 49.95 -43.75 56.29
CA GLY A 14 50.89 -42.87 55.61
C GLY A 14 50.31 -41.50 55.34
N ASN A 15 51.18 -40.54 55.06
CA ASN A 15 50.81 -39.18 54.69
C ASN A 15 51.78 -38.60 53.67
N THR A 16 51.35 -37.61 52.89
CA THR A 16 52.25 -36.84 52.02
C THR A 16 52.87 -35.67 52.78
N THR A 17 54.03 -35.19 52.33
CA THR A 17 54.50 -33.84 52.68
C THR A 17 53.59 -32.77 52.09
N THR A 18 53.60 -31.56 52.64
CA THR A 18 52.76 -30.44 52.15
C THR A 18 53.08 -30.01 50.72
N ASP A 19 54.28 -30.31 50.22
CA ASP A 19 54.65 -30.11 48.82
C ASP A 19 54.34 -31.32 47.91
N GLY A 20 53.81 -32.41 48.47
CA GLY A 20 53.43 -33.61 47.73
C GLY A 20 54.60 -34.35 47.08
N ASN A 21 55.86 -34.03 47.41
CA ASN A 21 57.04 -34.66 46.79
C ASN A 21 57.48 -35.93 47.52
N THR A 22 57.02 -36.16 48.75
CA THR A 22 57.38 -37.33 49.55
C THR A 22 56.14 -37.97 50.17
N ILE A 23 56.12 -39.30 50.22
CA ILE A 23 55.12 -40.09 50.95
C ILE A 23 55.80 -40.74 52.15
N ASN A 24 55.28 -40.45 53.33
CA ASN A 24 55.71 -41.03 54.59
C ASN A 24 54.83 -42.23 54.93
N ILE A 25 55.44 -43.39 55.25
CA ILE A 25 54.71 -44.59 55.69
C ILE A 25 55.27 -45.03 57.03
N THR A 26 54.41 -45.07 58.04
CA THR A 26 54.76 -45.50 59.40
C THR A 26 54.40 -46.97 59.60
N PHE A 27 55.34 -47.74 60.15
CA PHE A 27 55.22 -49.17 60.41
C PHE A 27 55.01 -49.47 61.89
N SER A 28 54.56 -50.69 62.20
CA SER A 28 54.33 -51.13 63.58
C SER A 28 55.59 -51.32 64.42
N LYS A 29 56.79 -51.24 63.80
CA LYS A 29 58.09 -51.53 64.40
C LYS A 29 59.23 -50.79 63.68
N GLU A 30 60.38 -50.73 64.34
CA GLU A 30 61.64 -50.26 63.74
C GLU A 30 62.07 -51.15 62.58
N MET A 31 62.42 -50.50 61.49
CA MET A 31 62.77 -51.07 60.20
C MET A 31 64.28 -50.98 59.97
N THR A 32 64.82 -51.98 59.26
CA THR A 32 66.20 -51.92 58.75
C THR A 32 66.28 -50.92 57.59
N ASP A 33 67.46 -50.31 57.40
CA ASP A 33 67.74 -49.36 56.33
C ASP A 33 67.09 -49.77 54.98
N PRO A 34 66.15 -48.96 54.47
CA PRO A 34 65.44 -49.25 53.23
C PRO A 34 66.21 -48.86 51.98
N ALA A 35 67.40 -48.26 52.07
CA ALA A 35 68.14 -47.74 50.92
C ALA A 35 68.20 -48.72 49.74
N GLY A 36 67.84 -48.22 48.55
CA GLY A 36 67.80 -49.01 47.32
C GLY A 36 66.58 -49.93 47.14
N LYS A 37 65.63 -49.93 48.09
CA LYS A 37 64.41 -50.78 48.02
C LYS A 37 63.17 -50.03 47.53
N HIS A 38 63.33 -48.81 47.01
CA HIS A 38 62.23 -47.96 46.54
C HIS A 38 61.41 -48.59 45.40
N ASP A 39 62.06 -49.37 44.52
CA ASP A 39 61.42 -50.11 43.43
C ASP A 39 60.44 -51.22 43.88
N GLN A 40 60.43 -51.55 45.18
CA GLN A 40 59.48 -52.52 45.75
C GLN A 40 58.12 -51.89 46.08
N PHE A 41 58.04 -50.56 46.01
CA PHE A 41 56.84 -49.78 46.27
C PHE A 41 56.35 -49.12 44.98
N THR A 42 55.03 -49.08 44.81
CA THR A 42 54.37 -48.35 43.73
C THR A 42 53.30 -47.46 44.33
N PHE A 43 53.04 -46.31 43.71
CA PHE A 43 51.96 -45.44 44.15
C PHE A 43 51.00 -45.08 43.02
N PHE A 44 49.76 -44.84 43.41
CA PHE A 44 48.64 -44.55 42.54
C PHE A 44 48.06 -43.21 42.96
N VAL A 45 47.69 -42.40 41.97
CA VAL A 45 46.98 -41.14 42.16
C VAL A 45 45.67 -41.25 41.40
N ASN A 46 44.54 -41.13 42.10
CA ASN A 46 43.19 -41.30 41.53
C ASN A 46 43.04 -42.61 40.73
N ASP A 47 43.52 -43.72 41.30
CA ASP A 47 43.48 -45.08 40.73
C ASP A 47 44.27 -45.29 39.42
N ALA A 48 45.00 -44.27 38.94
CA ALA A 48 46.01 -44.44 37.91
C ALA A 48 47.36 -44.79 38.56
N GLU A 49 48.07 -45.78 38.00
CA GLU A 49 49.46 -46.01 38.36
C GLU A 49 50.28 -44.84 37.80
N VAL A 50 50.79 -43.99 38.69
CA VAL A 50 51.26 -42.64 38.32
C VAL A 50 52.78 -42.50 38.41
N GLY A 51 53.49 -43.32 39.19
CA GLY A 51 54.95 -43.22 39.23
C GLY A 51 55.70 -44.26 40.05
N VAL A 52 57.03 -44.21 39.91
CA VAL A 52 58.01 -44.89 40.76
C VAL A 52 58.58 -43.89 41.77
N PHE A 53 59.09 -44.41 42.88
CA PHE A 53 59.83 -43.60 43.83
C PHE A 53 61.29 -43.48 43.38
N LYS A 54 61.88 -42.30 43.54
CA LYS A 54 63.30 -42.05 43.24
C LYS A 54 64.23 -42.55 44.34
N SER A 55 63.76 -42.49 45.58
CA SER A 55 64.53 -42.89 46.76
C SER A 55 63.62 -43.24 47.92
N ILE A 56 64.18 -44.02 48.84
CA ILE A 56 63.55 -44.36 50.12
C ILE A 56 64.61 -44.20 51.22
N GLY A 57 64.21 -43.62 52.35
CA GLY A 57 65.05 -43.39 53.52
C GLY A 57 64.22 -43.33 54.81
N PHE A 58 64.83 -42.89 55.90
CA PHE A 58 64.16 -42.65 57.18
C PHE A 58 63.83 -41.18 57.38
N GLU A 59 62.88 -40.93 58.29
CA GLU A 59 62.62 -39.58 58.79
C GLU A 59 63.72 -39.23 59.78
N SER A 60 64.44 -38.14 59.59
CA SER A 60 65.39 -37.67 60.61
C SER A 60 64.64 -36.82 61.64
N VAL A 61 64.74 -37.19 62.91
CA VAL A 61 64.09 -36.52 64.03
C VAL A 61 65.16 -35.88 64.92
N GLU A 62 65.00 -34.58 65.20
CA GLU A 62 65.83 -33.92 66.21
C GLU A 62 65.45 -34.43 67.61
N SER A 63 66.41 -35.00 68.32
CA SER A 63 66.25 -35.38 69.72
C SER A 63 66.40 -34.16 70.65
N ASP A 64 65.92 -34.28 71.89
CA ASP A 64 66.02 -33.23 72.93
C ASP A 64 67.47 -32.80 73.25
N ASP A 65 68.48 -33.54 72.76
CA ASP A 65 69.92 -33.32 72.98
C ASP A 65 70.66 -32.73 71.75
N ASP A 66 69.94 -32.17 70.76
CA ASP A 66 70.49 -31.66 69.48
C ASP A 66 71.20 -32.74 68.60
N GLU A 67 71.02 -34.03 68.92
CA GLU A 67 71.46 -35.15 68.05
C GLU A 67 70.35 -35.51 67.05
N VAL A 68 70.72 -35.65 65.77
CA VAL A 68 69.81 -36.08 64.71
C VAL A 68 69.80 -37.61 64.69
N GLU A 69 68.68 -38.21 65.11
CA GLU A 69 68.45 -39.65 65.04
C GLU A 69 67.41 -39.96 63.96
N ASP A 70 67.58 -41.07 63.25
CA ASP A 70 66.60 -41.51 62.26
C ASP A 70 65.45 -42.26 62.95
N ASP A 71 64.20 -41.88 62.68
CA ASP A 71 63.02 -42.65 63.02
C ASP A 71 62.95 -43.89 62.12
N HIS A 72 63.46 -45.00 62.66
CA HIS A 72 63.41 -46.28 61.99
C HIS A 72 61.99 -46.82 61.79
N THR A 73 60.95 -46.18 62.34
CA THR A 73 59.55 -46.61 62.14
C THR A 73 58.87 -45.97 60.93
N THR A 74 59.46 -44.94 60.32
CA THR A 74 58.86 -44.21 59.20
C THR A 74 59.76 -44.19 57.97
N PHE A 75 59.24 -44.70 56.85
CA PHE A 75 59.91 -44.56 55.56
C PHE A 75 59.49 -43.29 54.84
N LEU A 76 60.47 -42.54 54.31
CA LEU A 76 60.28 -41.41 53.41
C LEU A 76 60.51 -41.88 51.98
N LEU A 77 59.43 -42.00 51.22
CA LEU A 77 59.49 -42.36 49.80
C LEU A 77 59.40 -41.09 48.95
N THR A 78 60.53 -40.66 48.38
CA THR A 78 60.60 -39.48 47.51
C THR A 78 60.11 -39.84 46.12
N ILE A 79 59.14 -39.10 45.61
CA ILE A 79 58.57 -39.29 44.29
C ILE A 79 59.57 -38.82 43.23
N ASP A 80 59.64 -39.53 42.10
CA ASP A 80 60.47 -39.09 40.97
C ASP A 80 59.96 -37.77 40.38
N GLY A 81 60.88 -36.87 40.00
CA GLY A 81 60.57 -35.52 39.55
C GLY A 81 59.80 -35.46 38.22
N ASP A 82 59.76 -36.58 37.49
CA ASP A 82 58.99 -36.74 36.26
C ASP A 82 57.53 -37.18 36.51
N ALA A 83 57.17 -37.53 37.76
CA ALA A 83 55.80 -37.90 38.10
C ALA A 83 54.88 -36.66 38.21
N PRO A 84 53.58 -36.78 37.85
CA PRO A 84 52.59 -35.74 38.08
C PRO A 84 52.55 -35.27 39.54
N LEU A 85 52.48 -33.96 39.75
CA LEU A 85 52.33 -33.39 41.09
C LEU A 85 51.06 -33.88 41.76
N ILE A 86 51.10 -34.17 43.06
CA ILE A 86 49.90 -34.47 43.87
C ILE A 86 49.24 -33.14 44.25
N ALA A 87 47.94 -33.00 43.99
CA ALA A 87 47.11 -31.86 44.42
C ALA A 87 46.22 -32.25 45.62
N ALA A 88 45.66 -31.27 46.34
CA ALA A 88 44.94 -31.49 47.61
C ALA A 88 43.82 -32.55 47.55
N ASP A 89 43.05 -32.56 46.47
CA ASP A 89 41.89 -33.44 46.31
C ASP A 89 42.24 -34.80 45.68
N ASP A 90 43.50 -35.02 45.34
CA ASP A 90 43.95 -36.29 44.78
C ASP A 90 43.94 -37.39 45.85
N ILE A 91 43.43 -38.57 45.49
CA ILE A 91 43.47 -39.77 46.33
C ILE A 91 44.79 -40.49 46.04
N VAL A 92 45.63 -40.64 47.06
CA VAL A 92 46.95 -41.27 46.95
C VAL A 92 46.93 -42.63 47.63
N ASN A 93 47.33 -43.68 46.92
CA ASN A 93 47.43 -45.04 47.44
C ASN A 93 48.83 -45.59 47.20
N VAL A 94 49.38 -46.35 48.16
CA VAL A 94 50.67 -47.05 47.99
C VAL A 94 50.47 -48.56 48.09
N SER A 95 51.14 -49.29 47.21
CA SER A 95 51.26 -50.75 47.27
C SER A 95 52.71 -51.14 47.43
N TYR A 96 52.94 -52.26 48.12
CA TYR A 96 54.25 -52.85 48.30
C TYR A 96 54.21 -54.30 47.82
N THR A 97 55.06 -54.63 46.86
CA THR A 97 55.27 -56.02 46.43
C THR A 97 56.42 -56.59 47.24
N ARG A 98 56.15 -57.67 47.98
CA ARG A 98 57.11 -58.31 48.87
C ARG A 98 58.47 -58.57 48.19
N GLY A 99 59.49 -57.85 48.66
CA GLY A 99 60.89 -58.12 48.39
C GLY A 99 61.65 -58.47 49.66
N ASP A 100 62.66 -57.67 49.99
CA ASP A 100 63.63 -57.92 51.06
C ASP A 100 63.65 -56.88 52.19
N VAL A 101 62.64 -55.99 52.25
CA VAL A 101 62.40 -55.07 53.38
C VAL A 101 62.15 -55.85 54.69
N ARG A 102 62.80 -55.43 55.78
CA ARG A 102 62.73 -56.07 57.10
C ARG A 102 62.67 -55.10 58.27
N SER A 103 62.13 -55.54 59.40
CA SER A 103 62.33 -54.96 60.72
C SER A 103 63.72 -55.26 61.30
N ASP A 104 64.20 -54.46 62.26
CA ASP A 104 65.51 -54.62 62.90
C ASP A 104 65.66 -55.97 63.64
N ASP A 105 64.55 -56.55 64.12
CA ASP A 105 64.50 -57.89 64.70
C ASP A 105 64.49 -59.03 63.65
N GLY A 106 64.53 -58.70 62.35
CA GLY A 106 64.64 -59.62 61.23
C GLY A 106 63.30 -60.09 60.62
N GLY A 107 62.17 -59.54 61.06
CA GLY A 107 60.84 -59.79 60.47
C GLY A 107 60.74 -59.25 59.04
N LYS A 108 60.22 -60.05 58.10
CA LYS A 108 60.06 -59.63 56.69
C LYS A 108 58.70 -58.97 56.48
N LEU A 109 58.68 -57.78 55.86
CA LEU A 109 57.43 -57.09 55.50
C LEU A 109 56.63 -57.92 54.47
N MET A 110 55.34 -58.11 54.74
CA MET A 110 54.41 -58.76 53.80
C MET A 110 53.91 -57.75 52.77
N SER A 111 53.54 -58.22 51.57
CA SER A 111 52.89 -57.36 50.57
C SER A 111 51.64 -56.70 51.16
N PHE A 112 51.39 -55.46 50.75
CA PHE A 112 50.10 -54.79 50.97
C PHE A 112 49.71 -54.07 49.69
N GLU A 113 48.41 -53.93 49.47
CA GLU A 113 47.84 -53.25 48.31
C GLU A 113 46.98 -52.09 48.79
N ASN A 114 47.03 -50.97 48.06
CA ASN A 114 46.17 -49.80 48.24
C ASN A 114 46.11 -49.25 49.67
N LEU A 115 47.28 -49.06 50.31
CA LEU A 115 47.36 -48.27 51.54
C LEU A 115 47.01 -46.82 51.21
N THR A 116 45.83 -46.36 51.63
CA THR A 116 45.41 -44.97 51.43
C THR A 116 46.24 -44.02 52.27
N ILE A 117 46.84 -43.05 51.60
CA ILE A 117 47.73 -42.05 52.16
C ILE A 117 46.92 -40.78 52.44
N LYS A 118 47.10 -40.20 53.63
CA LYS A 118 46.53 -38.89 53.94
C LYS A 118 47.23 -37.82 53.10
N ASN A 119 46.48 -37.17 52.22
CA ASN A 119 46.98 -36.06 51.43
C ASN A 119 47.04 -34.78 52.28
N ASN A 120 48.22 -34.21 52.45
CA ASN A 120 48.45 -32.98 53.21
C ASN A 120 48.78 -31.79 52.29
N VAL A 121 48.68 -31.95 50.97
CA VAL A 121 48.89 -30.84 50.02
C VAL A 121 47.79 -29.78 50.24
N PRO A 122 48.14 -28.48 50.36
CA PRO A 122 47.15 -27.42 50.58
C PRO A 122 46.20 -27.21 49.39
N PRO A 123 44.99 -26.64 49.63
CA PRO A 123 43.99 -26.43 48.58
C PRO A 123 44.53 -25.65 47.39
N SER A 124 44.13 -26.05 46.19
CA SER A 124 44.53 -25.43 44.92
C SER A 124 44.14 -23.94 44.88
N PRO A 125 44.98 -23.06 44.31
CA PRO A 125 44.59 -21.68 44.02
C PRO A 125 43.52 -21.62 42.92
N GLU A 126 42.62 -20.63 42.99
CA GLU A 126 41.53 -20.38 42.05
C GLU A 126 41.68 -19.01 41.39
N VAL A 127 41.27 -18.89 40.12
CA VAL A 127 41.27 -17.60 39.41
C VAL A 127 40.08 -16.77 39.88
N ILE A 128 40.34 -15.57 40.41
CA ILE A 128 39.28 -14.65 40.87
C ILE A 128 38.97 -13.55 39.85
N ALA A 129 39.96 -13.14 39.04
CA ALA A 129 39.79 -12.15 38.00
C ALA A 129 40.84 -12.34 36.90
N ALA A 130 40.48 -12.04 35.66
CA ALA A 130 41.41 -11.93 34.56
C ALA A 130 41.01 -10.76 33.66
N LYS A 131 41.96 -9.93 33.28
CA LYS A 131 41.73 -8.79 32.37
C LYS A 131 42.91 -8.55 31.44
N THR A 132 42.69 -7.85 30.33
CA THR A 132 43.78 -7.39 29.47
C THR A 132 44.49 -6.17 30.10
N SER A 133 45.66 -5.77 29.56
CA SER A 133 46.18 -4.41 29.78
C SER A 133 45.42 -3.39 28.93
N LYS A 134 45.55 -2.10 29.26
CA LYS A 134 44.98 -0.99 28.45
C LYS A 134 45.61 -0.91 27.06
N ASP A 135 46.82 -1.44 26.92
CA ASP A 135 47.53 -1.54 25.65
C ASP A 135 47.24 -2.86 24.92
N GLY A 136 46.56 -3.84 25.52
CA GLY A 136 46.24 -5.13 24.87
C GLY A 136 47.43 -6.08 24.66
N ASP A 137 48.60 -5.77 25.22
CA ASP A 137 49.83 -6.56 25.09
C ASP A 137 50.03 -7.60 26.21
N GLN A 138 49.12 -7.63 27.18
CA GLN A 138 49.19 -8.49 28.37
C GLN A 138 47.81 -9.02 28.79
N VAL A 139 47.82 -10.18 29.47
CA VAL A 139 46.73 -10.70 30.31
C VAL A 139 47.18 -10.69 31.76
N ILE A 140 46.41 -10.04 32.62
CA ILE A 140 46.63 -9.92 34.07
C ILE A 140 45.64 -10.84 34.76
N VAL A 141 46.12 -11.87 35.46
CA VAL A 141 45.31 -12.88 36.13
C VAL A 141 45.58 -12.90 37.63
N THR A 142 44.54 -12.67 38.43
CA THR A 142 44.60 -12.64 39.89
C THR A 142 44.00 -13.93 40.46
N PHE A 143 44.68 -14.49 41.45
CA PHE A 143 44.28 -15.69 42.17
C PHE A 143 43.78 -15.35 43.58
N ASP A 144 43.11 -16.31 44.24
CA ASP A 144 42.62 -16.18 45.61
C ASP A 144 43.72 -16.26 46.69
N LYS A 145 44.96 -16.56 46.29
CA LYS A 145 46.13 -16.75 47.15
C LYS A 145 47.40 -16.21 46.52
N ASP A 146 48.41 -15.97 47.35
CA ASP A 146 49.77 -15.69 46.90
C ASP A 146 50.33 -16.87 46.08
N MET A 147 50.81 -16.58 44.87
CA MET A 147 51.25 -17.55 43.87
C MET A 147 52.76 -17.63 43.81
N MET A 148 53.44 -18.75 43.50
CA MET A 148 54.91 -18.91 43.51
C MET A 148 55.73 -17.86 42.72
N ALA A 149 57.00 -17.64 43.11
CA ALA A 149 57.89 -16.64 42.48
C ALA A 149 58.72 -17.24 41.32
N GLU A 150 58.94 -18.55 41.33
CA GLU A 150 59.72 -19.24 40.30
C GLU A 150 58.88 -19.55 39.05
N LEU A 151 58.77 -18.57 38.17
CA LEU A 151 57.91 -18.64 36.97
C LEU A 151 58.66 -18.94 35.67
N ALA A 152 59.98 -19.16 35.74
CA ALA A 152 60.80 -19.42 34.57
C ALA A 152 60.27 -20.61 33.75
N GLY A 153 59.96 -20.35 32.48
CA GLY A 153 59.43 -21.34 31.55
C GLY A 153 58.03 -21.85 31.86
N LYS A 154 57.27 -21.23 32.78
CA LYS A 154 55.89 -21.63 33.11
C LYS A 154 54.83 -21.00 32.21
N TYR A 155 55.19 -19.95 31.46
CA TYR A 155 54.27 -19.26 30.55
C TYR A 155 53.69 -20.18 29.47
N ASN A 156 54.42 -21.23 29.06
CA ASN A 156 53.97 -22.22 28.07
C ASN A 156 52.87 -23.17 28.58
N GLN A 157 52.54 -23.12 29.88
CA GLN A 157 51.44 -23.86 30.48
C GLN A 157 50.13 -23.10 30.37
N PHE A 158 50.21 -21.80 30.05
CA PHE A 158 49.08 -20.92 29.79
C PHE A 158 48.94 -20.68 28.30
N LYS A 159 47.70 -20.61 27.85
CA LYS A 159 47.32 -20.25 26.50
C LYS A 159 46.19 -19.25 26.53
N TYR A 160 46.11 -18.43 25.51
CA TYR A 160 44.95 -17.56 25.31
C TYR A 160 44.29 -17.85 23.98
N ARG A 161 43.02 -17.53 23.88
CA ARG A 161 42.29 -17.52 22.62
C ARG A 161 41.67 -16.14 22.43
N VAL A 162 41.75 -15.65 21.20
CA VAL A 162 41.09 -14.41 20.78
C VAL A 162 39.90 -14.80 19.92
N ASN A 163 38.72 -14.34 20.32
CA ASN A 163 37.43 -14.70 19.75
C ASN A 163 37.27 -16.24 19.68
N ASP A 164 36.80 -16.78 18.55
CA ASP A 164 36.69 -18.23 18.32
C ASP A 164 37.93 -18.81 17.59
N GLY A 165 39.09 -18.14 17.69
CA GLY A 165 40.32 -18.52 17.01
C GLY A 165 41.06 -19.73 17.61
N ASP A 166 42.28 -19.96 17.13
CA ASP A 166 43.18 -20.99 17.68
C ASP A 166 43.75 -20.56 19.05
N GLU A 167 44.24 -21.53 19.82
CA GLU A 167 44.95 -21.23 21.07
C GLU A 167 46.38 -20.79 20.80
N GLU A 168 46.73 -19.63 21.33
CA GLU A 168 48.03 -18.97 21.20
C GLU A 168 48.84 -19.04 22.49
N ASP A 169 50.16 -19.04 22.34
CA ASP A 169 51.11 -19.13 23.45
C ASP A 169 51.54 -17.73 23.94
N PHE A 170 51.72 -17.60 25.25
CA PHE A 170 52.43 -16.45 25.82
C PHE A 170 53.94 -16.59 25.63
N TYR A 171 54.69 -15.49 25.73
CA TYR A 171 56.16 -15.52 25.64
C TYR A 171 56.88 -15.22 26.96
N ARG A 172 56.15 -14.69 27.94
CA ARG A 172 56.69 -14.33 29.26
C ARG A 172 55.57 -14.34 30.29
N ILE A 173 55.93 -14.66 31.53
CA ILE A 173 55.07 -14.61 32.70
C ILE A 173 55.87 -14.01 33.86
N GLU A 174 55.27 -13.10 34.62
CA GLU A 174 55.86 -12.50 35.82
C GLU A 174 54.79 -12.34 36.91
N ARG A 175 55.22 -12.23 38.17
CA ARG A 175 54.34 -11.70 39.21
C ARG A 175 54.17 -10.21 39.03
N GLN A 176 52.98 -9.70 39.29
CA GLN A 176 52.75 -8.26 39.32
C GLN A 176 53.55 -7.61 40.46
N GLU A 177 54.12 -6.43 40.21
CA GLU A 177 54.83 -5.67 41.24
C GLU A 177 53.86 -5.31 42.38
N ASP A 178 54.31 -5.49 43.62
CA ASP A 178 53.54 -5.27 44.86
C ASP A 178 52.25 -6.12 45.04
N ASP A 179 52.00 -7.13 44.19
CA ASP A 179 50.88 -8.07 44.32
C ASP A 179 51.31 -9.52 44.03
N ASN A 180 51.48 -10.30 45.10
CA ASN A 180 51.91 -11.70 45.01
C ASN A 180 50.83 -12.66 44.50
N ALA A 181 49.56 -12.24 44.47
CA ALA A 181 48.45 -13.07 44.00
C ALA A 181 48.18 -12.91 42.51
N THR A 182 48.88 -11.98 41.82
CA THR A 182 48.60 -11.67 40.41
C THR A 182 49.79 -12.01 39.51
N PHE A 183 49.49 -12.66 38.38
CA PHE A 183 50.43 -12.86 37.29
C PHE A 183 50.14 -11.92 36.11
N VAL A 184 51.21 -11.47 35.45
CA VAL A 184 51.20 -10.73 34.19
C VAL A 184 51.77 -11.65 33.10
N LEU A 185 50.92 -12.01 32.14
CA LEU A 185 51.23 -12.85 31.00
C LEU A 185 51.38 -11.97 29.75
N TYR A 186 52.49 -12.08 29.03
CA TYR A 186 52.76 -11.24 27.86
C TYR A 186 52.51 -12.00 26.55
N ASN A 187 51.70 -11.41 25.68
CA ASN A 187 51.30 -11.96 24.38
C ASN A 187 52.05 -11.30 23.21
N TRP A 188 52.30 -12.08 22.15
CA TRP A 188 53.01 -11.58 20.95
C TRP A 188 52.17 -10.61 20.12
N LEU A 189 50.87 -10.89 20.02
CA LEU A 189 49.93 -10.12 19.22
C LEU A 189 49.09 -9.25 20.13
N GLN A 190 49.07 -7.95 19.86
CA GLN A 190 48.24 -7.00 20.59
C GLN A 190 46.75 -7.33 20.37
N PHE A 191 45.98 -7.38 21.45
CA PHE A 191 44.52 -7.48 21.38
C PHE A 191 43.92 -6.20 20.79
N GLU A 192 42.75 -6.33 20.18
CA GLU A 192 41.94 -5.21 19.73
C GLU A 192 40.84 -4.88 20.76
N SER A 193 40.32 -3.66 20.70
CA SER A 193 39.23 -3.23 21.59
C SER A 193 37.97 -4.10 21.42
N THR A 194 37.74 -4.71 20.26
CA THR A 194 36.58 -5.58 20.02
C THR A 194 36.76 -7.02 20.47
N ASP A 195 37.97 -7.44 20.85
CA ASP A 195 38.28 -8.85 21.05
C ASP A 195 37.66 -9.41 22.33
N ALA A 196 37.07 -10.60 22.21
CA ALA A 196 36.75 -11.46 23.33
C ALA A 196 37.96 -12.37 23.62
N VAL A 197 38.52 -12.31 24.83
CA VAL A 197 39.73 -13.08 25.17
C VAL A 197 39.38 -14.13 26.22
N THR A 198 39.88 -15.35 26.04
CA THR A 198 39.81 -16.40 27.06
C THR A 198 41.19 -16.92 27.42
N LEU A 199 41.32 -17.39 28.66
CA LEU A 199 42.56 -17.93 29.23
C LEU A 199 42.37 -19.41 29.59
N THR A 200 43.34 -20.22 29.19
CA THR A 200 43.42 -21.65 29.49
C THR A 200 44.74 -21.96 30.16
N TYR A 201 44.73 -22.81 31.17
CA TYR A 201 45.92 -23.35 31.80
C TYR A 201 45.84 -24.88 31.83
N VAL A 202 46.87 -25.51 31.28
CA VAL A 202 47.05 -26.96 31.39
C VAL A 202 47.89 -27.24 32.61
N ARG A 203 47.38 -28.09 33.51
CA ARG A 203 48.05 -28.46 34.77
C ARG A 203 49.50 -28.86 34.50
N GLY A 204 50.41 -28.05 35.03
CA GLY A 204 51.84 -28.33 35.04
C GLY A 204 52.38 -28.18 36.46
N THR A 205 53.31 -27.24 36.62
CA THR A 205 54.13 -27.12 37.84
C THR A 205 53.87 -25.83 38.61
N VAL A 206 52.87 -25.04 38.23
CA VAL A 206 52.50 -23.80 38.94
C VAL A 206 51.83 -24.13 40.26
N ARG A 207 52.20 -23.42 41.33
CA ARG A 207 51.69 -23.59 42.69
C ARG A 207 51.54 -22.24 43.38
N SER A 208 50.77 -22.21 44.47
CA SER A 208 50.75 -21.13 45.45
C SER A 208 51.98 -21.15 46.37
N ASP A 209 52.23 -20.04 47.08
CA ASP A 209 53.35 -19.92 48.03
C ASP A 209 53.21 -20.92 49.20
N ASP A 210 51.98 -21.28 49.57
CA ASP A 210 51.67 -22.35 50.53
C ASP A 210 51.88 -23.77 49.97
N ARG A 211 52.32 -23.91 48.72
CA ARG A 211 52.57 -25.16 47.95
C ARG A 211 51.34 -25.86 47.36
N GLY A 212 50.15 -25.26 47.44
CA GLY A 212 48.96 -25.75 46.73
C GLY A 212 49.14 -25.77 45.20
N VAL A 213 48.76 -26.86 44.54
CA VAL A 213 48.98 -27.05 43.09
C VAL A 213 47.86 -26.38 42.29
N LEU A 214 48.19 -25.55 41.29
CA LEU A 214 47.17 -24.95 40.41
C LEU A 214 46.55 -26.04 39.52
N GLN A 215 45.23 -26.16 39.59
CA GLN A 215 44.47 -27.09 38.76
C GLN A 215 44.28 -26.55 37.33
N ASN A 216 43.97 -27.45 36.40
CA ASN A 216 43.63 -27.02 35.04
C ASN A 216 42.38 -26.13 35.07
N PHE A 217 42.34 -25.19 34.13
CA PHE A 217 41.14 -24.44 33.81
C PHE A 217 41.14 -24.14 32.32
N THR A 218 39.95 -24.07 31.72
CA THR A 218 39.78 -23.86 30.28
C THR A 218 38.80 -22.74 30.04
N ASN A 219 39.13 -21.87 29.09
CA ASN A 219 38.26 -20.78 28.64
C ASN A 219 37.75 -19.86 29.78
N VAL A 220 38.61 -19.54 30.75
CA VAL A 220 38.31 -18.48 31.72
C VAL A 220 38.17 -17.16 30.96
N SER A 221 37.05 -16.47 31.13
CA SER A 221 36.82 -15.19 30.46
C SER A 221 37.82 -14.14 30.96
N VAL A 222 38.47 -13.45 30.02
CA VAL A 222 39.35 -12.30 30.30
C VAL A 222 38.59 -11.04 29.95
N GLU A 223 38.38 -10.16 30.92
CA GLU A 223 37.74 -8.86 30.68
C GLU A 223 38.66 -7.99 29.80
N ASN A 224 38.17 -7.59 28.64
CA ASN A 224 38.93 -6.68 27.77
C ASN A 224 38.74 -5.24 28.26
N VAL A 225 39.77 -4.65 28.85
CA VAL A 225 39.75 -3.29 29.41
C VAL A 225 40.38 -2.24 28.49
N MET A 226 40.67 -2.61 27.24
CA MET A 226 41.24 -1.66 26.28
C MET A 226 40.29 -0.48 26.01
N PRO A 227 40.83 0.74 25.81
CA PRO A 227 40.05 1.91 25.42
C PRO A 227 39.08 1.68 24.25
N PRO A 228 37.94 2.38 24.22
CA PRO A 228 37.05 2.37 23.06
C PRO A 228 37.70 3.11 21.89
N VAL A 229 37.40 2.68 20.66
CA VAL A 229 37.89 3.29 19.42
C VAL A 229 36.70 3.71 18.55
N LEU A 230 36.76 4.91 17.98
CA LEU A 230 35.81 5.36 16.95
C LEU A 230 36.14 4.68 15.63
N LEU A 231 35.19 3.94 15.07
CA LEU A 231 35.35 3.17 13.84
C LEU A 231 35.02 4.02 12.61
N GLN A 232 33.77 4.47 12.52
CA GLN A 232 33.23 5.12 11.34
C GLN A 232 31.97 5.94 11.67
N ILE A 233 31.45 6.62 10.66
CA ILE A 233 30.06 7.09 10.63
C ILE A 233 29.26 5.96 9.94
N ASP A 234 28.11 5.59 10.48
CA ASP A 234 27.21 4.67 9.77
C ASP A 234 26.69 5.32 8.48
N PRO A 235 26.33 4.52 7.45
CA PRO A 235 25.83 5.05 6.18
C PRO A 235 24.72 6.08 6.38
N ILE A 236 24.89 7.26 5.78
CA ILE A 236 23.98 8.39 5.96
C ILE A 236 22.67 8.07 5.25
N THR A 237 21.57 7.96 6.01
CA THR A 237 20.24 7.72 5.45
C THR A 237 19.63 9.02 4.89
N ALA A 238 18.60 8.91 4.05
CA ALA A 238 17.88 10.09 3.55
C ALA A 238 17.27 10.93 4.69
N GLU A 239 16.82 10.27 5.76
CA GLU A 239 16.35 10.93 6.98
C GLU A 239 17.51 11.60 7.73
N GLY A 240 18.65 10.93 7.88
CA GLY A 240 19.87 11.50 8.47
C GLY A 240 20.36 12.74 7.72
N ALA A 241 20.36 12.68 6.38
CA ALA A 241 20.71 13.80 5.51
C ALA A 241 19.77 15.00 5.69
N ALA A 242 18.45 14.76 5.76
CA ALA A 242 17.44 15.79 5.97
C ALA A 242 17.50 16.39 7.38
N THR A 243 17.69 15.55 8.40
CA THR A 243 17.74 15.94 9.81
C THR A 243 19.11 16.48 10.24
N LYS A 244 20.14 16.31 9.41
CA LYS A 244 21.55 16.68 9.69
C LYS A 244 22.10 15.91 10.89
N THR A 245 21.69 14.65 10.99
CA THR A 245 22.10 13.73 12.04
C THR A 245 22.89 12.60 11.42
N VAL A 246 24.05 12.31 12.01
CA VAL A 246 24.85 11.14 11.65
C VAL A 246 25.14 10.31 12.88
N THR A 247 25.24 8.99 12.70
CA THR A 247 25.50 8.06 13.80
C THR A 247 26.96 7.63 13.78
N LEU A 248 27.67 7.88 14.87
CA LEU A 248 29.05 7.42 15.08
C LEU A 248 29.05 6.03 15.71
N ASN A 249 29.97 5.18 15.27
CA ASN A 249 30.09 3.79 15.72
C ASN A 249 31.42 3.55 16.46
N PHE A 250 31.35 2.97 17.66
CA PHE A 250 32.48 2.67 18.54
C PHE A 250 32.67 1.14 18.73
N THR A 251 33.90 0.72 18.99
CA THR A 251 34.25 -0.69 19.24
C THR A 251 33.58 -1.30 20.48
N LYS A 252 33.20 -0.47 21.46
CA LYS A 252 32.59 -0.87 22.74
C LYS A 252 31.49 0.10 23.13
N PRO A 253 30.60 -0.29 24.09
CA PRO A 253 29.63 0.64 24.64
C PRO A 253 30.34 1.79 25.32
N VAL A 254 30.00 3.02 24.95
CA VAL A 254 30.62 4.22 25.51
C VAL A 254 29.65 5.09 26.30
N TRP A 255 30.18 5.74 27.34
CA TRP A 255 29.47 6.66 28.24
C TRP A 255 30.36 7.84 28.67
N TRP A 256 29.77 8.88 29.28
CA TRP A 256 30.50 10.09 29.71
C TRP A 256 29.72 10.90 30.75
N GLU A 257 30.44 11.36 31.79
CA GLU A 257 29.83 12.05 32.95
C GLU A 257 29.38 13.49 32.66
N SER A 258 30.06 14.17 31.73
CA SER A 258 29.82 15.58 31.41
C SER A 258 29.48 15.77 29.94
N PRO A 259 28.68 16.78 29.56
CA PRO A 259 28.36 17.04 28.16
C PRO A 259 29.59 17.07 27.26
N LEU A 260 29.50 16.44 26.08
CA LEU A 260 30.58 16.39 25.08
C LEU A 260 30.77 17.72 24.31
N LEU A 261 30.33 18.83 24.91
CA LEU A 261 30.51 20.19 24.41
C LEU A 261 31.02 21.18 25.48
N ASP A 262 31.28 20.72 26.71
CA ASP A 262 31.68 21.62 27.80
C ASP A 262 33.21 21.82 27.85
N GLY A 263 33.72 23.05 27.67
CA GLY A 263 35.16 23.39 27.75
C GLY A 263 35.67 24.41 26.71
N TYR A 264 36.96 24.81 26.81
CA TYR A 264 37.63 25.75 25.88
C TYR A 264 37.95 25.15 24.48
N ALA A 265 37.74 23.84 24.30
CA ALA A 265 37.88 23.14 23.03
C ALA A 265 36.64 22.24 22.83
N ASN A 266 35.98 22.34 21.68
CA ASN A 266 34.82 21.50 21.36
C ASN A 266 35.24 20.02 21.40
N ALA A 267 34.53 19.19 22.18
CA ALA A 267 34.88 17.77 22.32
C ALA A 267 34.57 16.98 21.03
N ILE A 268 33.58 17.44 20.25
CA ILE A 268 33.29 16.95 18.90
C ILE A 268 33.21 18.14 17.93
N VAL A 269 33.69 17.96 16.71
CA VAL A 269 33.60 18.93 15.59
C VAL A 269 33.07 18.19 14.37
N ALA A 270 32.11 18.79 13.65
CA ALA A 270 31.54 18.23 12.43
C ALA A 270 31.67 19.23 11.27
N SER A 271 31.91 18.75 10.06
CA SER A 271 31.91 19.56 8.84
C SER A 271 31.29 18.81 7.66
N VAL A 272 30.62 19.52 6.76
CA VAL A 272 30.06 18.97 5.51
C VAL A 272 30.77 19.65 4.34
N ASP A 273 31.46 18.89 3.49
CA ASP A 273 32.30 19.40 2.39
C ASP A 273 33.28 20.51 2.79
N GLY A 274 33.83 20.38 4.02
CA GLY A 274 34.76 21.35 4.60
C GLY A 274 34.11 22.55 5.28
N ASP A 275 32.79 22.72 5.20
CA ASP A 275 32.04 23.73 5.97
C ASP A 275 31.79 23.23 7.40
N THR A 276 32.43 23.86 8.39
CA THR A 276 32.30 23.47 9.80
C THR A 276 30.92 23.84 10.35
N ARG A 277 30.20 22.86 10.89
CA ARG A 277 28.85 23.00 11.43
C ARG A 277 28.87 23.09 12.96
N VAL A 278 27.85 23.73 13.54
CA VAL A 278 27.68 23.79 15.00
C VAL A 278 26.90 22.56 15.45
N ILE A 279 27.47 21.76 16.34
CA ILE A 279 26.84 20.56 16.88
C ILE A 279 25.81 20.93 17.96
N GLU A 280 24.65 20.27 17.93
CA GLU A 280 23.63 20.38 18.96
C GLU A 280 24.08 19.78 20.29
N LYS A 281 23.53 20.25 21.41
CA LYS A 281 24.05 19.88 22.73
C LYS A 281 23.96 18.37 23.00
N ILE A 282 25.10 17.67 23.00
CA ILE A 282 25.20 16.28 23.48
C ILE A 282 25.32 16.29 25.02
N GLY A 283 24.23 15.96 25.70
CA GLY A 283 24.17 15.84 27.16
C GLY A 283 25.00 14.68 27.70
N PRO A 284 25.15 14.55 29.03
CA PRO A 284 25.85 13.42 29.64
C PRO A 284 25.12 12.09 29.36
N ARG A 285 25.88 11.00 29.25
CA ARG A 285 25.36 9.64 29.09
C ARG A 285 25.82 8.80 30.28
N LYS A 286 24.87 8.21 31.01
CA LYS A 286 25.17 7.39 32.18
C LYS A 286 25.77 6.05 31.78
N TYR A 287 26.46 5.41 32.72
CA TYR A 287 27.05 4.09 32.55
C TYR A 287 26.02 3.04 32.13
N GLU A 288 24.83 3.05 32.71
CA GLU A 288 23.76 2.07 32.40
C GLU A 288 23.16 2.27 31.00
N ASP A 289 23.34 3.46 30.42
CA ASP A 289 22.85 3.84 29.10
C ASP A 289 23.98 3.77 28.04
N ALA A 290 25.12 3.14 28.36
CA ALA A 290 26.25 3.01 27.45
C ALA A 290 25.83 2.33 26.15
N SER A 291 26.35 2.83 25.03
CA SER A 291 26.03 2.33 23.69
C SER A 291 27.22 2.52 22.76
N ASN A 292 27.38 1.58 21.82
CA ASN A 292 28.38 1.69 20.74
C ASN A 292 28.03 2.80 19.75
N LEU A 293 26.81 3.35 19.81
CA LEU A 293 26.30 4.33 18.86
C LEU A 293 26.18 5.71 19.52
N LEU A 294 26.48 6.76 18.76
CA LEU A 294 26.26 8.16 19.14
C LEU A 294 25.74 8.96 17.95
N ASP A 295 24.51 9.43 18.06
CA ASP A 295 23.95 10.38 17.10
C ASP A 295 24.50 11.79 17.34
N VAL A 296 24.94 12.43 16.26
CA VAL A 296 25.46 13.80 16.23
C VAL A 296 24.63 14.62 15.26
N THR A 297 23.80 15.51 15.80
CA THR A 297 23.04 16.49 15.02
C THR A 297 23.79 17.81 14.94
N PHE A 298 23.78 18.45 13.77
CA PHE A 298 24.46 19.74 13.56
C PHE A 298 23.66 20.74 12.73
N SER A 299 24.04 22.02 12.81
CA SER A 299 23.39 23.14 12.12
C SER A 299 23.70 23.17 10.62
N GLY A 300 22.96 23.98 9.86
CA GLY A 300 23.16 24.16 8.41
C GLY A 300 21.99 23.65 7.55
N PRO A 301 22.11 23.70 6.20
CA PRO A 301 21.20 23.02 5.28
C PRO A 301 21.32 21.50 5.40
N ALA A 302 20.33 20.79 4.84
CA ALA A 302 20.37 19.33 4.68
C ALA A 302 21.59 18.91 3.82
N ILE A 303 22.11 17.71 4.11
CA ILE A 303 23.21 17.10 3.37
C ILE A 303 22.70 16.70 1.98
N LYS A 304 23.45 17.05 0.93
CA LYS A 304 23.08 16.73 -0.46
C LYS A 304 23.85 15.52 -0.97
N ASP A 305 23.32 14.94 -2.05
CA ASP A 305 23.97 13.85 -2.77
C ASP A 305 25.41 14.20 -3.16
N GLY A 306 26.35 13.31 -2.82
CA GLY A 306 27.79 13.47 -3.03
C GLY A 306 28.53 14.35 -2.02
N GLU A 307 27.86 14.92 -1.01
CA GLU A 307 28.54 15.71 0.03
C GLU A 307 29.17 14.79 1.10
N TRP A 308 30.41 15.11 1.50
CA TRP A 308 31.15 14.38 2.53
C TRP A 308 30.92 14.98 3.92
N VAL A 309 30.44 14.17 4.86
CA VAL A 309 30.38 14.52 6.28
C VAL A 309 31.64 14.03 6.96
N THR A 310 32.34 14.92 7.67
CA THR A 310 33.51 14.60 8.50
C THR A 310 33.19 14.91 9.95
N VAL A 311 33.43 13.96 10.85
CA VAL A 311 33.29 14.15 12.30
C VAL A 311 34.61 13.84 13.00
N GLN A 312 35.03 14.76 13.86
CA GLN A 312 36.23 14.65 14.68
C GLN A 312 35.85 14.63 16.15
N ILE A 313 36.31 13.60 16.86
CA ILE A 313 36.43 13.63 18.33
C ILE A 313 37.80 14.23 18.64
N THR A 314 37.84 15.32 19.40
CA THR A 314 39.11 15.96 19.77
C THR A 314 39.78 15.21 20.92
N ASP A 315 41.06 15.49 21.21
CA ASP A 315 41.74 14.87 22.36
C ASP A 315 41.03 15.17 23.70
N CYS A 316 40.38 16.34 23.80
CA CYS A 316 39.55 16.67 24.95
C CYS A 316 38.26 15.83 25.00
N GLY A 317 37.65 15.53 23.84
CA GLY A 317 36.52 14.61 23.73
C GLY A 317 36.91 13.18 24.08
N ALA A 318 38.04 12.70 23.57
CA ALA A 318 38.55 11.37 23.85
C ALA A 318 38.75 11.15 25.36
N GLY A 319 39.32 12.12 26.06
CA GLY A 319 39.48 12.07 27.52
C GLY A 319 38.17 12.06 28.33
N LYS A 320 37.00 12.27 27.71
CA LYS A 320 35.68 12.18 28.35
C LYS A 320 34.94 10.87 28.07
N ILE A 321 35.23 10.24 26.93
CA ILE A 321 34.51 9.06 26.45
C ILE A 321 35.15 7.83 27.07
N LYS A 322 34.38 7.12 27.90
CA LYS A 322 34.78 5.94 28.65
C LYS A 322 34.08 4.69 28.12
N GLU A 323 34.70 3.53 28.27
CA GLU A 323 34.06 2.23 28.09
C GLU A 323 33.53 1.65 29.42
N THR A 324 32.95 0.45 29.39
CA THR A 324 32.18 -0.16 30.48
C THR A 324 32.86 -1.35 31.17
N SER A 325 34.17 -1.47 31.09
CA SER A 325 34.93 -2.44 31.86
C SER A 325 35.17 -1.94 33.29
N SER A 326 35.67 -2.82 34.15
CA SER A 326 36.09 -2.50 35.52
C SER A 326 37.11 -1.35 35.63
N GLU A 327 37.81 -1.01 34.55
CA GLU A 327 38.81 0.06 34.50
C GLU A 327 38.27 1.39 33.95
N GLU A 328 37.06 1.41 33.37
CA GLU A 328 36.45 2.56 32.70
C GLU A 328 37.44 3.32 31.78
N SER A 329 38.16 2.58 30.94
CA SER A 329 39.24 3.13 30.12
C SER A 329 38.72 4.24 29.21
N VAL A 330 39.38 5.40 29.23
CA VAL A 330 39.06 6.51 28.32
C VAL A 330 39.64 6.26 26.94
N MET A 331 38.99 6.78 25.91
CA MET A 331 39.53 6.77 24.53
C MET A 331 40.93 7.40 24.52
N SER A 332 41.88 6.72 23.87
CA SER A 332 43.32 7.02 24.02
C SER A 332 43.75 8.36 23.39
N ARG A 333 43.08 8.80 22.32
CA ARG A 333 43.32 10.05 21.60
C ARG A 333 42.12 10.42 20.72
N GLY A 334 42.08 11.65 20.22
CA GLY A 334 41.09 12.07 19.23
C GLY A 334 41.15 11.25 17.93
N ALA A 335 40.03 11.19 17.21
CA ALA A 335 39.87 10.47 15.95
C ALA A 335 39.02 11.26 14.96
N VAL A 336 39.23 11.01 13.67
CA VAL A 336 38.49 11.65 12.57
C VAL A 336 37.94 10.56 11.67
N VAL A 337 36.64 10.63 11.38
CA VAL A 337 35.93 9.74 10.45
C VAL A 337 35.17 10.57 9.42
N ARG A 338 34.93 10.00 8.24
CA ARG A 338 34.19 10.66 7.17
C ARG A 338 33.32 9.66 6.42
N GLU A 339 32.18 10.13 5.92
CA GLU A 339 31.23 9.35 5.12
C GLU A 339 30.55 10.25 4.09
N GLU A 340 30.35 9.71 2.88
CA GLU A 340 29.67 10.40 1.78
C GLU A 340 28.18 10.08 1.82
N TYR A 341 27.32 11.10 1.68
CA TYR A 341 25.90 10.83 1.49
C TYR A 341 25.61 10.56 0.01
N VAL A 342 25.19 9.34 -0.30
CA VAL A 342 24.73 8.96 -1.64
C VAL A 342 23.24 8.67 -1.56
N VAL A 343 22.44 9.34 -2.39
CA VAL A 343 21.00 9.11 -2.48
C VAL A 343 20.76 7.65 -2.92
N PRO A 344 19.92 6.89 -2.18
CA PRO A 344 19.58 5.52 -2.56
C PRO A 344 18.96 5.48 -3.96
N GLN A 345 19.55 4.67 -4.85
CA GLN A 345 19.09 4.51 -6.23
C GLN A 345 17.79 3.69 -6.27
N THR A 346 16.78 4.15 -7.03
CA THR A 346 15.52 3.43 -7.20
C THR A 346 15.49 2.65 -8.53
N PRO A 347 15.11 1.36 -8.52
CA PRO A 347 14.90 0.58 -9.75
C PRO A 347 13.90 1.23 -10.72
N PRO A 348 13.98 0.97 -12.04
CA PRO A 348 12.93 1.34 -12.97
C PRO A 348 11.63 0.58 -12.69
N VAL A 349 10.50 1.22 -13.00
CA VAL A 349 9.13 0.74 -12.79
C VAL A 349 8.41 0.65 -14.13
N PHE A 350 7.69 -0.45 -14.36
CA PHE A 350 6.77 -0.61 -15.48
C PHE A 350 5.43 0.02 -15.10
N GLU A 351 5.11 1.16 -15.70
CA GLU A 351 4.00 2.02 -15.27
C GLU A 351 2.69 1.64 -15.95
N GLU A 352 2.70 1.57 -17.28
CA GLU A 352 1.45 1.51 -18.06
C GLU A 352 1.61 0.78 -19.39
N ILE A 353 0.48 0.27 -19.89
CA ILE A 353 0.33 -0.29 -21.23
C ILE A 353 -0.39 0.74 -22.09
N ARG A 354 0.21 1.09 -23.24
CA ARG A 354 -0.43 1.90 -24.29
C ARG A 354 -0.77 1.05 -25.50
N PHE A 355 -1.88 1.36 -26.14
CA PHE A 355 -2.34 0.68 -27.34
C PHE A 355 -1.81 1.38 -28.59
N VAL A 356 -1.27 0.59 -29.54
CA VAL A 356 -0.71 1.07 -30.80
C VAL A 356 -1.54 0.52 -31.95
N PRO A 357 -2.53 1.29 -32.44
CA PRO A 357 -3.43 0.82 -33.49
C PRO A 357 -2.74 0.83 -34.85
N GLU A 358 -2.86 -0.28 -35.58
CA GLU A 358 -2.25 -0.47 -36.90
C GLU A 358 -3.27 -1.09 -37.89
N CYS A 359 -2.93 -1.10 -39.18
CA CYS A 359 -3.74 -1.79 -40.17
C CYS A 359 -3.78 -3.30 -39.87
N GLY A 360 -4.94 -3.82 -39.47
CA GLY A 360 -5.14 -5.23 -39.13
C GLY A 360 -5.35 -5.52 -37.64
N GLY A 361 -5.25 -4.50 -36.78
CA GLY A 361 -5.56 -4.56 -35.35
C GLY A 361 -4.56 -3.77 -34.49
N THR A 362 -4.65 -3.92 -33.18
CA THR A 362 -3.90 -3.11 -32.22
C THR A 362 -2.80 -3.91 -31.51
N ASN A 363 -1.57 -3.39 -31.53
CA ASN A 363 -0.42 -3.87 -30.76
C ASN A 363 -0.31 -3.12 -29.41
N ILE A 364 0.67 -3.48 -28.59
CA ILE A 364 0.87 -2.88 -27.26
C ILE A 364 2.26 -2.28 -27.12
N LYS A 365 2.35 -1.22 -26.33
CA LYS A 365 3.59 -0.51 -25.98
C LYS A 365 3.68 -0.41 -24.47
N LEU A 366 4.79 -0.86 -23.90
CA LEU A 366 5.07 -0.78 -22.48
C LEU A 366 5.79 0.52 -22.18
N TRP A 367 5.38 1.23 -21.14
CA TRP A 367 5.97 2.50 -20.70
C TRP A 367 6.63 2.38 -19.33
N PHE A 368 7.77 3.03 -19.16
CA PHE A 368 8.57 3.00 -17.94
C PHE A 368 8.73 4.41 -17.35
N ASP A 369 8.88 4.50 -16.03
CA ASP A 369 9.09 5.75 -15.30
C ASP A 369 10.43 6.44 -15.65
N LYS A 370 11.38 5.66 -16.20
CA LYS A 370 12.74 6.06 -16.56
C LYS A 370 13.18 5.48 -17.90
N GLN A 371 14.27 6.01 -18.44
CA GLN A 371 14.94 5.38 -19.58
C GLN A 371 15.52 4.02 -19.17
N VAL A 372 15.11 2.98 -19.89
CA VAL A 372 15.59 1.62 -19.70
C VAL A 372 16.38 1.14 -20.90
N THR A 373 17.25 0.15 -20.68
CA THR A 373 18.02 -0.56 -21.70
C THR A 373 18.01 -2.05 -21.46
N TRP A 374 18.04 -2.82 -22.54
CA TRP A 374 18.17 -4.26 -22.51
C TRP A 374 19.11 -4.69 -23.66
N ILE A 375 20.10 -5.50 -23.32
CA ILE A 375 21.15 -5.92 -24.26
C ILE A 375 20.86 -7.27 -24.90
N THR A 376 20.04 -8.09 -24.23
CA THR A 376 19.54 -9.38 -24.70
C THR A 376 18.16 -9.17 -25.35
N PRO A 377 17.85 -9.86 -26.46
CA PRO A 377 16.50 -9.85 -27.00
C PRO A 377 15.50 -10.41 -25.98
N LEU A 378 14.38 -9.71 -25.79
CA LEU A 378 13.32 -10.13 -24.87
C LEU A 378 12.27 -10.97 -25.62
N ASN A 379 11.77 -12.01 -24.98
CA ASN A 379 10.84 -12.99 -25.56
C ASN A 379 9.84 -13.49 -24.49
N ASP A 380 9.16 -14.59 -24.78
CA ASP A 380 8.15 -15.24 -23.92
C ASP A 380 8.65 -15.71 -22.54
N THR A 381 9.98 -15.82 -22.32
CA THR A 381 10.53 -16.08 -20.98
C THR A 381 10.68 -14.82 -20.15
N HIS A 382 10.73 -13.66 -20.79
CA HIS A 382 10.97 -12.36 -20.17
C HIS A 382 9.67 -11.58 -19.93
N ILE A 383 8.71 -11.70 -20.85
CA ILE A 383 7.45 -10.97 -20.82
C ILE A 383 6.32 -11.94 -21.15
N THR A 384 5.26 -11.89 -20.35
CA THR A 384 4.01 -12.63 -20.58
C THR A 384 2.91 -11.64 -20.97
N VAL A 385 2.16 -11.93 -22.03
CA VAL A 385 1.01 -11.13 -22.45
C VAL A 385 -0.25 -11.98 -22.41
N MET A 386 -1.22 -11.58 -21.61
CA MET A 386 -2.52 -12.23 -21.45
C MET A 386 -3.62 -11.29 -21.94
N ILE A 387 -4.54 -11.79 -22.77
CA ILE A 387 -5.72 -11.05 -23.24
C ILE A 387 -6.96 -11.86 -22.87
N ASP A 388 -7.82 -11.35 -21.99
CA ASP A 388 -8.97 -12.08 -21.41
C ASP A 388 -8.57 -13.49 -20.89
N ASP A 389 -7.44 -13.60 -20.20
CA ASP A 389 -6.85 -14.85 -19.70
C ASP A 389 -6.29 -15.81 -20.78
N ASP A 390 -6.31 -15.44 -22.05
CA ASP A 390 -5.63 -16.19 -23.12
C ASP A 390 -4.19 -15.69 -23.32
N LEU A 391 -3.23 -16.61 -23.33
CA LEU A 391 -1.83 -16.29 -23.62
C LEU A 391 -1.67 -15.90 -25.10
N VAL A 392 -1.08 -14.74 -25.36
CA VAL A 392 -0.83 -14.23 -26.71
C VAL A 392 0.67 -14.09 -26.95
N GLU A 393 1.16 -14.79 -27.97
CA GLU A 393 2.56 -14.69 -28.41
C GLU A 393 2.82 -13.33 -29.08
N PHE A 394 4.05 -12.85 -28.98
CA PHE A 394 4.54 -11.64 -29.64
C PHE A 394 5.92 -11.88 -30.27
N ALA A 395 6.31 -11.04 -31.22
CA ALA A 395 7.63 -11.13 -31.83
C ALA A 395 8.73 -10.67 -30.85
N ASP A 396 9.85 -11.38 -30.80
CA ASP A 396 11.01 -11.03 -29.96
C ASP A 396 11.39 -9.55 -30.08
N VAL A 397 11.56 -8.90 -28.93
CA VAL A 397 11.95 -7.49 -28.86
C VAL A 397 13.47 -7.39 -28.98
N ALA A 398 13.95 -6.85 -30.09
CA ALA A 398 15.37 -6.62 -30.30
C ALA A 398 15.97 -5.69 -29.24
N ARG A 399 17.27 -5.85 -28.98
CA ARG A 399 18.03 -4.96 -28.07
C ARG A 399 17.81 -3.48 -28.41
N SER A 400 17.51 -2.67 -27.40
CA SER A 400 17.29 -1.24 -27.57
C SER A 400 17.44 -0.50 -26.23
N TRP A 401 17.15 0.80 -26.27
CA TRP A 401 17.02 1.65 -25.10
C TRP A 401 15.93 2.70 -25.35
N GLY A 402 15.31 3.17 -24.27
CA GLY A 402 14.26 4.20 -24.30
C GLY A 402 13.31 4.10 -23.12
N GLU A 403 12.34 5.01 -23.05
CA GLU A 403 11.29 5.04 -22.01
C GLU A 403 10.13 4.08 -22.33
N SER A 404 10.22 3.36 -23.46
CA SER A 404 9.17 2.45 -23.89
C SER A 404 9.66 1.38 -24.86
N MET A 405 8.90 0.29 -24.96
CA MET A 405 9.09 -0.77 -25.94
C MET A 405 7.76 -1.21 -26.55
N THR A 406 7.76 -1.55 -27.83
CA THR A 406 6.56 -2.05 -28.52
C THR A 406 6.61 -3.56 -28.64
N LEU A 407 5.53 -4.24 -28.27
CA LEU A 407 5.32 -5.67 -28.47
C LEU A 407 4.39 -5.86 -29.68
N VAL A 408 4.91 -6.48 -30.73
CA VAL A 408 4.13 -6.82 -31.93
C VAL A 408 3.46 -8.16 -31.70
N LEU A 409 2.16 -8.14 -31.46
CA LEU A 409 1.37 -9.33 -31.13
C LEU A 409 1.21 -10.23 -32.36
N SER A 410 1.30 -11.54 -32.16
CA SER A 410 0.99 -12.55 -33.19
C SER A 410 -0.47 -12.47 -33.66
N LYS A 411 -1.36 -12.06 -32.76
CA LYS A 411 -2.78 -11.77 -33.00
C LYS A 411 -3.09 -10.39 -32.41
N PRO A 412 -3.05 -9.33 -33.24
CA PRO A 412 -3.42 -7.99 -32.81
C PRO A 412 -4.85 -7.93 -32.27
N ILE A 413 -5.10 -7.00 -31.34
CA ILE A 413 -6.40 -6.87 -30.66
C ILE A 413 -7.37 -6.15 -31.61
N THR A 414 -8.56 -6.72 -31.81
CA THR A 414 -9.57 -6.17 -32.75
C THR A 414 -10.95 -5.93 -32.12
N GLU A 415 -11.20 -6.43 -30.92
CA GLU A 415 -12.51 -6.37 -30.27
C GLU A 415 -12.51 -5.40 -29.09
N GLU A 416 -13.52 -4.54 -28.99
CA GLU A 416 -13.71 -3.61 -27.87
C GLU A 416 -13.78 -4.35 -26.52
N GLY A 417 -13.13 -3.80 -25.50
CA GLY A 417 -13.36 -4.17 -24.10
C GLY A 417 -12.53 -5.34 -23.58
N LYS A 418 -11.60 -5.86 -24.38
CA LYS A 418 -10.62 -6.89 -23.97
C LYS A 418 -9.72 -6.39 -22.83
N VAL A 419 -9.44 -7.24 -21.85
CA VAL A 419 -8.51 -6.91 -20.76
C VAL A 419 -7.12 -7.44 -21.11
N VAL A 420 -6.13 -6.55 -21.16
CA VAL A 420 -4.74 -6.89 -21.46
C VAL A 420 -3.91 -6.81 -20.19
N ASN A 421 -3.29 -7.92 -19.81
CA ASN A 421 -2.38 -7.99 -18.68
C ASN A 421 -0.99 -8.36 -19.19
N VAL A 422 -0.01 -7.52 -18.90
CA VAL A 422 1.39 -7.77 -19.23
C VAL A 422 2.16 -7.95 -17.94
N THR A 423 2.93 -9.04 -17.86
CA THR A 423 3.84 -9.33 -16.75
C THR A 423 5.27 -9.31 -17.24
N ILE A 424 6.12 -8.52 -16.60
CA ILE A 424 7.57 -8.65 -16.74
C ILE A 424 8.04 -9.68 -15.71
N THR A 425 8.59 -10.80 -16.18
CA THR A 425 9.05 -11.88 -15.30
C THR A 425 10.32 -11.46 -14.56
N ASP A 426 10.74 -12.23 -13.55
CA ASP A 426 12.02 -12.00 -12.86
C ASP A 426 13.22 -12.05 -13.82
N ALA A 427 13.14 -12.90 -14.85
CA ALA A 427 14.14 -12.96 -15.91
C ALA A 427 14.13 -11.68 -16.76
N GLY A 428 12.93 -11.18 -17.12
CA GLY A 428 12.79 -9.90 -17.82
C GLY A 428 13.32 -8.72 -17.00
N ALA A 429 12.99 -8.66 -15.71
CA ALA A 429 13.40 -7.57 -14.83
C ALA A 429 14.92 -7.53 -14.58
N ALA A 430 15.58 -8.70 -14.58
CA ALA A 430 17.05 -8.77 -14.50
C ALA A 430 17.75 -8.23 -15.77
N GLU A 431 17.09 -8.32 -16.92
CA GLU A 431 17.62 -7.90 -18.22
C GLU A 431 17.32 -6.42 -18.52
N ILE A 432 16.18 -5.90 -18.05
CA ILE A 432 15.78 -4.49 -18.22
C ILE A 432 16.41 -3.64 -17.12
N LYS A 433 17.27 -2.69 -17.51
CA LYS A 433 18.09 -1.88 -16.60
C LYS A 433 17.95 -0.40 -16.86
N GLU A 434 18.14 0.42 -15.84
CA GLU A 434 18.29 1.87 -16.00
C GLU A 434 19.56 2.19 -16.82
N THR A 435 19.48 3.19 -17.70
CA THR A 435 20.53 3.51 -18.70
C THR A 435 21.84 4.07 -18.15
N VAL A 436 21.85 4.76 -17.01
CA VAL A 436 23.02 5.46 -16.47
C VAL A 436 23.87 4.53 -15.61
N GLU A 437 23.25 3.88 -14.62
CA GLU A 437 23.96 3.10 -13.59
C GLU A 437 23.75 1.58 -13.75
N GLY A 438 22.87 1.15 -14.65
CA GLY A 438 22.65 -0.27 -14.95
C GLY A 438 21.87 -1.04 -13.88
N VAL A 439 21.11 -0.34 -13.04
CA VAL A 439 20.28 -0.94 -11.98
C VAL A 439 19.11 -1.73 -12.63
N PRO A 440 18.95 -3.03 -12.35
CA PRO A 440 17.86 -3.83 -12.89
C PRO A 440 16.51 -3.46 -12.26
N MET A 441 15.42 -3.73 -12.98
CA MET A 441 14.06 -3.62 -12.46
C MET A 441 13.80 -4.60 -11.31
N ALA A 442 12.80 -4.28 -10.50
CA ALA A 442 12.22 -5.25 -9.57
C ALA A 442 11.38 -6.29 -10.36
N GLY A 443 11.54 -7.57 -10.03
CA GLY A 443 10.87 -8.69 -10.70
C GLY A 443 9.37 -8.81 -10.42
N GLY A 444 8.65 -9.46 -11.33
CA GLY A 444 7.27 -9.91 -11.13
C GLY A 444 6.19 -8.82 -11.22
N MET A 445 6.50 -7.69 -11.87
CA MET A 445 5.56 -6.59 -12.02
C MET A 445 4.55 -6.85 -13.15
N SER A 446 3.27 -6.67 -12.86
CA SER A 446 2.18 -6.81 -13.83
C SER A 446 1.36 -5.53 -13.90
N VAL A 447 1.00 -5.14 -15.13
CA VAL A 447 0.09 -4.03 -15.40
C VAL A 447 -1.09 -4.57 -16.19
N GLU A 448 -2.29 -4.12 -15.84
CA GLU A 448 -3.52 -4.45 -16.53
C GLU A 448 -4.12 -3.20 -17.16
N GLN A 449 -4.53 -3.28 -18.42
CA GLN A 449 -5.20 -2.20 -19.14
C GLN A 449 -6.33 -2.76 -20.00
N LYS A 450 -7.49 -2.10 -19.97
CA LYS A 450 -8.63 -2.46 -20.82
C LYS A 450 -8.50 -1.80 -22.19
N TYR A 451 -8.58 -2.59 -23.24
CA TYR A 451 -8.53 -2.14 -24.62
C TYR A 451 -9.85 -1.48 -25.05
N ALA A 452 -9.73 -0.28 -25.63
CA ALA A 452 -10.79 0.41 -26.34
C ALA A 452 -10.41 0.50 -27.82
N ALA A 453 -11.33 0.16 -28.71
CA ALA A 453 -11.09 0.25 -30.15
C ALA A 453 -10.91 1.72 -30.56
N PRO A 454 -10.00 2.00 -31.51
CA PRO A 454 -9.79 3.34 -32.07
C PRO A 454 -11.09 4.01 -32.49
N PRO A 455 -11.22 5.33 -32.34
CA PRO A 455 -12.33 6.06 -32.95
C PRO A 455 -12.25 5.97 -34.48
N GLU A 456 -13.40 5.99 -35.16
CA GLU A 456 -13.49 6.01 -36.61
C GLU A 456 -13.95 7.38 -37.11
N PHE A 457 -13.37 7.89 -38.19
CA PHE A 457 -13.83 9.12 -38.84
C PHE A 457 -15.05 8.81 -39.72
N GLU A 458 -16.26 9.09 -39.24
CA GLU A 458 -17.51 8.66 -39.88
C GLU A 458 -17.89 9.55 -41.06
N GLY A 459 -17.81 10.87 -40.88
CA GLY A 459 -18.26 11.81 -41.92
C GLY A 459 -18.00 13.27 -41.59
N ILE A 460 -18.46 14.14 -42.49
CA ILE A 460 -18.38 15.59 -42.34
C ILE A 460 -19.69 16.27 -42.73
N LYS A 461 -19.94 17.46 -42.16
CA LYS A 461 -21.05 18.36 -42.55
C LYS A 461 -20.55 19.80 -42.59
N VAL A 462 -20.92 20.54 -43.64
CA VAL A 462 -20.76 22.00 -43.66
C VAL A 462 -21.84 22.60 -42.76
N THR A 463 -21.45 23.11 -41.60
CA THR A 463 -22.37 23.57 -40.55
C THR A 463 -22.60 25.08 -40.58
N ASP A 464 -21.64 25.85 -41.07
CA ASP A 464 -21.81 27.28 -41.38
C ASP A 464 -21.02 27.60 -42.66
N ALA A 465 -21.71 27.62 -43.78
CA ALA A 465 -21.09 27.85 -45.08
C ALA A 465 -20.51 29.27 -45.22
N GLU A 466 -21.16 30.26 -44.60
CA GLU A 466 -20.69 31.64 -44.56
C GLU A 466 -19.42 31.78 -43.70
N LYS A 467 -19.34 31.09 -42.57
CA LYS A 467 -18.13 31.13 -41.73
C LYS A 467 -17.06 30.11 -42.13
N GLY A 468 -17.36 29.25 -43.10
CA GLY A 468 -16.47 28.16 -43.54
C GLY A 468 -16.31 27.07 -42.48
N GLU A 469 -17.31 26.85 -41.63
CA GLU A 469 -17.25 25.84 -40.56
C GLU A 469 -17.72 24.48 -41.07
N VAL A 470 -16.88 23.48 -40.85
CA VAL A 470 -17.10 22.08 -41.22
C VAL A 470 -16.96 21.23 -39.97
N THR A 471 -18.03 20.54 -39.59
CA THR A 471 -18.03 19.62 -38.45
C THR A 471 -17.68 18.22 -38.92
N LEU A 472 -16.69 17.62 -38.28
CA LEU A 472 -16.25 16.23 -38.43
C LEU A 472 -16.95 15.39 -37.37
N TYR A 473 -17.41 14.19 -37.75
CA TYR A 473 -18.10 13.25 -36.87
C TYR A 473 -17.26 11.99 -36.67
N PHE A 474 -17.24 11.49 -35.43
CA PHE A 474 -16.49 10.32 -35.01
C PHE A 474 -17.43 9.29 -34.38
N SER A 475 -17.06 8.01 -34.43
CA SER A 475 -17.87 6.90 -33.89
C SER A 475 -17.96 6.88 -32.35
N LYS A 476 -17.15 7.70 -31.68
CA LYS A 476 -17.04 7.84 -30.22
C LYS A 476 -16.63 9.27 -29.88
N ASP A 477 -16.77 9.63 -28.61
CA ASP A 477 -16.23 10.89 -28.10
C ASP A 477 -14.69 10.91 -28.25
N VAL A 478 -14.18 12.00 -28.82
CA VAL A 478 -12.75 12.19 -29.07
C VAL A 478 -12.23 13.49 -28.46
N PHE A 479 -10.94 13.48 -28.11
CA PHE A 479 -10.17 14.66 -27.74
C PHE A 479 -8.82 14.67 -28.45
N ALA A 480 -8.19 15.84 -28.51
CA ALA A 480 -6.87 16.04 -29.06
C ALA A 480 -5.86 16.25 -27.93
N GLN A 481 -5.02 15.25 -27.65
CA GLN A 481 -4.02 15.29 -26.56
C GLN A 481 -2.99 16.43 -26.72
N SER A 482 -2.83 16.93 -27.95
CA SER A 482 -2.04 18.11 -28.26
C SER A 482 -2.73 18.89 -29.37
N SER A 483 -2.43 20.19 -29.47
CA SER A 483 -3.03 21.06 -30.48
C SER A 483 -2.85 20.47 -31.89
N LEU A 484 -3.97 20.40 -32.62
CA LEU A 484 -4.00 19.96 -34.01
C LEU A 484 -3.48 21.10 -34.90
N ASN A 485 -2.40 20.85 -35.62
CA ASN A 485 -1.73 21.85 -36.42
C ASN A 485 -2.53 22.14 -37.70
N CYS A 486 -3.09 23.34 -37.77
CA CYS A 486 -3.69 23.93 -38.98
C CYS A 486 -2.68 24.71 -39.84
N TYR A 487 -1.49 25.03 -39.29
CA TYR A 487 -0.41 25.73 -39.98
C TYR A 487 0.95 25.14 -39.59
N SER A 488 1.83 24.88 -40.57
CA SER A 488 3.18 24.37 -40.30
C SER A 488 4.21 25.04 -41.19
N SER A 489 5.26 25.60 -40.57
CA SER A 489 6.46 26.10 -41.23
C SER A 489 7.28 25.00 -41.94
N TYR A 490 6.94 23.73 -41.71
CA TYR A 490 7.59 22.54 -42.28
C TYR A 490 6.66 21.72 -43.20
N GLY A 491 5.43 22.19 -43.48
CA GLY A 491 4.48 21.51 -44.39
C GLY A 491 3.78 20.28 -43.81
N ILE A 492 3.81 20.09 -42.49
CA ILE A 492 3.13 18.99 -41.79
C ILE A 492 1.79 19.50 -41.25
N TYR A 493 0.69 19.02 -41.83
CA TYR A 493 -0.67 19.39 -41.44
C TYR A 493 -1.34 18.19 -40.77
N ASP A 494 -2.02 18.40 -39.65
CA ASP A 494 -2.77 17.31 -38.98
C ASP A 494 -4.12 17.08 -39.67
N ILE A 495 -4.76 18.15 -40.12
CA ILE A 495 -5.99 18.14 -40.93
C ILE A 495 -5.77 18.95 -42.20
N ARG A 496 -6.31 18.49 -43.33
CA ARG A 496 -6.31 19.20 -44.61
C ARG A 496 -7.73 19.32 -45.15
N ALA A 497 -8.03 20.44 -45.79
CA ALA A 497 -9.30 20.67 -46.44
C ALA A 497 -9.12 20.91 -47.95
N MET A 498 -10.07 20.44 -48.74
CA MET A 498 -10.23 20.80 -50.14
C MET A 498 -11.66 21.24 -50.44
N ILE A 499 -11.82 22.15 -51.40
CA ILE A 499 -13.10 22.49 -52.01
C ILE A 499 -12.97 22.26 -53.52
N ASP A 500 -13.85 21.43 -54.08
CA ASP A 500 -13.85 21.04 -55.50
C ASP A 500 -12.48 20.52 -56.00
N GLY A 501 -11.73 19.86 -55.12
CA GLY A 501 -10.40 19.30 -55.42
C GLY A 501 -9.23 20.28 -55.27
N GLU A 502 -9.46 21.53 -54.88
CA GLU A 502 -8.40 22.49 -54.57
C GLU A 502 -8.19 22.62 -53.06
N TYR A 503 -6.93 22.62 -52.61
CA TYR A 503 -6.61 22.85 -51.20
C TYR A 503 -7.13 24.19 -50.70
N ARG A 504 -7.60 24.17 -49.45
CA ARG A 504 -8.02 25.34 -48.69
C ARG A 504 -7.26 25.38 -47.37
N ASP A 505 -6.80 26.57 -47.01
CA ASP A 505 -6.17 26.81 -45.72
C ASP A 505 -7.22 26.68 -44.60
N ILE A 506 -6.77 26.20 -43.44
CA ILE A 506 -7.60 26.07 -42.24
C ILE A 506 -7.16 27.19 -41.29
N SER A 507 -8.10 28.06 -40.93
CA SER A 507 -7.87 29.17 -40.01
C SER A 507 -7.87 28.74 -38.54
N ASP A 508 -8.66 27.73 -38.20
CA ASP A 508 -8.81 27.24 -36.83
C ASP A 508 -9.34 25.80 -36.78
N ILE A 509 -9.01 25.09 -35.71
CA ILE A 509 -9.53 23.74 -35.42
C ILE A 509 -9.97 23.73 -33.96
N ASN A 510 -11.27 23.59 -33.74
CA ASN A 510 -11.85 23.47 -32.41
C ASN A 510 -12.08 21.99 -32.10
N ALA A 511 -11.20 21.44 -31.27
CA ALA A 511 -11.28 20.10 -30.70
C ALA A 511 -11.14 20.21 -29.17
N ALA A 512 -11.76 19.29 -28.44
CA ALA A 512 -11.56 19.19 -27.00
C ALA A 512 -10.08 18.88 -26.70
N GLU A 513 -9.45 19.63 -25.79
CA GLU A 513 -8.06 19.39 -25.38
C GLU A 513 -7.95 18.33 -24.26
N PHE A 514 -9.05 18.12 -23.53
CA PHE A 514 -9.13 17.21 -22.39
C PHE A 514 -10.25 16.19 -22.60
N TRP A 515 -10.06 15.00 -22.03
CA TRP A 515 -11.02 13.88 -22.13
C TRP A 515 -12.38 14.19 -21.48
N GLU A 516 -12.43 15.08 -20.48
CA GLU A 516 -13.68 15.49 -19.80
C GLU A 516 -14.61 16.31 -20.71
N ASP A 517 -14.02 17.03 -21.67
CA ASP A 517 -14.72 17.88 -22.64
C ASP A 517 -14.89 17.17 -24.00
N ALA A 518 -14.48 15.91 -24.11
CA ALA A 518 -14.50 15.16 -25.34
C ALA A 518 -15.93 15.07 -25.91
N THR A 519 -16.03 15.16 -27.23
CA THR A 519 -17.30 15.01 -27.94
C THR A 519 -17.09 14.15 -29.19
N ASP A 520 -18.16 13.62 -29.74
CA ASP A 520 -18.18 12.91 -31.01
C ASP A 520 -17.90 13.80 -32.24
N THR A 521 -17.48 15.06 -32.02
CA THR A 521 -17.23 16.02 -33.09
C THR A 521 -15.97 16.87 -32.93
N ILE A 522 -15.40 17.29 -34.07
CA ILE A 522 -14.37 18.33 -34.17
C ILE A 522 -14.83 19.35 -35.21
N VAL A 523 -14.67 20.65 -34.93
CA VAL A 523 -15.05 21.71 -35.88
C VAL A 523 -13.80 22.29 -36.53
N VAL A 524 -13.75 22.23 -37.86
CA VAL A 524 -12.69 22.80 -38.69
C VAL A 524 -13.20 24.08 -39.35
N LYS A 525 -12.43 25.16 -39.27
CA LYS A 525 -12.79 26.45 -39.85
C LYS A 525 -11.88 26.81 -41.01
N LEU A 526 -12.44 26.80 -42.23
CA LEU A 526 -11.72 27.14 -43.45
C LEU A 526 -11.40 28.63 -43.52
N ASP A 527 -10.21 28.97 -44.05
CA ASP A 527 -9.88 30.36 -44.38
C ASP A 527 -10.55 30.74 -45.72
N LYS A 528 -10.98 32.01 -45.81
CA LYS A 528 -11.88 32.54 -46.84
C LYS A 528 -11.52 32.11 -48.28
N PRO A 529 -12.49 31.95 -49.21
CA PRO A 529 -13.91 32.34 -49.09
C PRO A 529 -14.88 31.20 -48.71
N MET A 530 -16.07 31.63 -48.30
CA MET A 530 -17.27 30.88 -47.91
C MET A 530 -17.61 29.74 -48.88
N VAL A 531 -18.10 28.60 -48.37
CA VAL A 531 -18.55 27.47 -49.19
C VAL A 531 -19.87 27.84 -49.87
N THR A 532 -19.97 27.73 -51.19
CA THR A 532 -21.23 28.01 -51.90
C THR A 532 -21.99 26.74 -52.23
N GLU A 533 -23.30 26.87 -52.47
CA GLU A 533 -24.16 25.74 -52.85
C GLU A 533 -23.57 24.96 -54.03
N GLY A 534 -23.59 23.63 -53.94
CA GLY A 534 -23.11 22.71 -54.97
C GLY A 534 -21.62 22.36 -54.91
N GLN A 535 -20.82 23.02 -54.06
CA GLN A 535 -19.40 22.71 -53.91
C GLN A 535 -19.19 21.43 -53.09
N VAL A 536 -18.17 20.64 -53.46
CA VAL A 536 -17.74 19.45 -52.71
C VAL A 536 -16.64 19.86 -51.74
N VAL A 537 -16.92 19.74 -50.45
CA VAL A 537 -15.94 19.90 -49.37
C VAL A 537 -15.35 18.54 -49.04
N GLU A 538 -14.03 18.44 -48.95
CA GLU A 538 -13.31 17.24 -48.53
C GLU A 538 -12.39 17.58 -47.36
N ILE A 539 -12.41 16.73 -46.32
CA ILE A 539 -11.50 16.83 -45.17
C ILE A 539 -10.69 15.54 -45.07
N SER A 540 -9.38 15.68 -44.91
CA SER A 540 -8.44 14.59 -44.70
C SER A 540 -7.72 14.74 -43.37
N ILE A 541 -7.76 13.71 -42.52
CA ILE A 541 -6.96 13.65 -41.30
C ILE A 541 -5.69 12.85 -41.61
N THR A 542 -4.52 13.48 -41.41
CA THR A 542 -3.22 12.85 -41.70
C THR A 542 -2.84 11.84 -40.61
N ALA A 543 -1.79 11.04 -40.83
CA ALA A 543 -1.29 10.11 -39.82
C ALA A 543 -0.88 10.83 -38.52
N SER A 544 -0.24 12.01 -38.64
CA SER A 544 0.12 12.87 -37.51
C SER A 544 -1.12 13.38 -36.76
N GLY A 545 -2.17 13.79 -37.49
CA GLY A 545 -3.41 14.20 -36.86
C GLY A 545 -4.14 13.06 -36.16
N ALA A 546 -4.13 11.86 -36.75
CA ALA A 546 -4.76 10.69 -36.19
C ALA A 546 -4.09 10.19 -34.90
N GLU A 547 -2.76 10.29 -34.79
CA GLU A 547 -2.02 9.98 -33.56
C GLU A 547 -2.47 10.86 -32.38
N LYS A 548 -2.84 12.11 -32.65
CA LYS A 548 -3.26 13.09 -31.64
C LYS A 548 -4.72 12.96 -31.22
N ILE A 549 -5.60 12.47 -32.11
CA ILE A 549 -7.03 12.30 -31.86
C ILE A 549 -7.25 10.95 -31.18
N LYS A 550 -7.78 10.96 -29.95
CA LYS A 550 -7.92 9.78 -29.11
C LYS A 550 -9.34 9.62 -28.59
N GLU A 551 -9.75 8.38 -28.34
CA GLU A 551 -10.97 8.10 -27.55
C GLU A 551 -10.71 8.23 -26.04
N THR A 552 -11.77 8.35 -25.25
CA THR A 552 -11.71 8.78 -23.84
C THR A 552 -11.42 7.70 -22.81
N ALA A 553 -11.65 6.42 -23.11
CA ALA A 553 -11.59 5.34 -22.12
C ALA A 553 -10.21 4.67 -22.04
N GLY A 554 -9.57 4.43 -23.18
CA GLY A 554 -8.26 3.78 -23.29
C GLY A 554 -7.17 4.67 -23.89
N GLU A 555 -7.47 5.95 -24.14
CA GLU A 555 -6.61 6.90 -24.84
C GLU A 555 -6.06 6.39 -26.18
N VAL A 556 -6.84 5.54 -26.86
CA VAL A 556 -6.41 4.90 -28.10
C VAL A 556 -6.54 5.89 -29.26
N SER A 557 -5.43 6.12 -29.95
CA SER A 557 -5.36 7.02 -31.10
C SER A 557 -6.20 6.52 -32.29
N MET A 558 -6.67 7.42 -33.13
CA MET A 558 -7.33 7.09 -34.38
C MET A 558 -6.36 6.41 -35.36
N LEU A 559 -6.87 5.51 -36.22
CA LEU A 559 -6.11 5.02 -37.36
C LEU A 559 -5.88 6.14 -38.41
N GLY A 560 -4.65 6.25 -38.91
CA GLY A 560 -4.25 7.31 -39.83
C GLY A 560 -4.88 7.24 -41.23
N GLY A 561 -5.01 8.40 -41.88
CA GLY A 561 -5.21 8.50 -43.33
C GLY A 561 -6.67 8.38 -43.80
N ASN A 562 -7.61 9.01 -43.09
CA ASN A 562 -9.02 8.98 -43.44
C ASN A 562 -9.47 10.28 -44.11
N THR A 563 -10.12 10.15 -45.27
CA THR A 563 -10.70 11.27 -46.04
C THR A 563 -12.22 11.11 -46.15
N ARG A 564 -12.95 12.21 -45.99
CA ARG A 564 -14.41 12.28 -46.13
C ARG A 564 -14.79 13.51 -46.95
N SER A 565 -15.85 13.39 -47.74
CA SER A 565 -16.33 14.46 -48.61
C SER A 565 -17.84 14.62 -48.54
N VAL A 566 -18.35 15.85 -48.68
CA VAL A 566 -19.78 16.18 -48.71
C VAL A 566 -20.04 17.32 -49.71
N THR A 567 -21.18 17.28 -50.41
CA THR A 567 -21.66 18.41 -51.23
C THR A 567 -22.50 19.36 -50.38
N HIS A 568 -22.20 20.66 -50.42
CA HIS A 568 -22.96 21.67 -49.68
C HIS A 568 -24.30 22.02 -50.38
N THR A 569 -25.37 22.12 -49.61
CA THR A 569 -26.72 22.52 -50.05
C THR A 569 -27.21 23.68 -49.17
N GLU A 570 -27.83 24.72 -49.74
CA GLU A 570 -28.38 25.85 -48.97
C GLU A 570 -29.53 25.39 -48.05
N VAL A 571 -29.56 25.93 -46.83
CA VAL A 571 -30.60 25.64 -45.82
C VAL A 571 -31.80 26.57 -45.98
N THR A 572 -33.02 26.02 -45.90
CA THR A 572 -34.27 26.80 -46.03
C THR A 572 -34.99 26.96 -44.70
N ASN A 573 -35.49 28.15 -44.39
CA ASN A 573 -36.19 28.41 -43.13
C ASN A 573 -37.60 27.78 -43.13
N PRO A 574 -38.02 27.09 -42.05
CA PRO A 574 -39.36 26.54 -41.94
C PRO A 574 -40.43 27.64 -41.82
N VAL A 575 -41.57 27.44 -42.48
CA VAL A 575 -42.71 28.38 -42.47
C VAL A 575 -43.92 27.71 -41.81
N LEU A 576 -44.55 28.40 -40.86
CA LEU A 576 -45.79 27.94 -40.23
C LEU A 576 -46.94 27.95 -41.24
N VAL A 577 -47.57 26.79 -41.45
CA VAL A 577 -48.71 26.60 -42.35
C VAL A 577 -50.02 26.88 -41.63
N LYS A 578 -50.21 26.31 -40.43
CA LYS A 578 -51.42 26.50 -39.60
C LYS A 578 -51.22 25.96 -38.18
N ALA A 579 -52.08 26.38 -37.25
CA ALA A 579 -52.11 25.89 -35.88
C ALA A 579 -53.55 25.64 -35.38
N TRP A 580 -53.75 24.59 -34.58
CA TRP A 580 -55.05 24.25 -34.00
C TRP A 580 -54.91 23.62 -32.60
N THR A 581 -55.91 23.76 -31.74
CA THR A 581 -55.93 23.02 -30.46
C THR A 581 -56.37 21.56 -30.69
N ASN A 582 -56.02 20.64 -29.80
CA ASN A 582 -56.68 19.33 -29.78
C ASN A 582 -58.13 19.44 -29.26
N GLU A 583 -58.94 18.39 -29.42
CA GLU A 583 -60.35 18.42 -29.02
C GLU A 583 -60.57 18.56 -27.50
N PHE A 584 -59.51 18.34 -26.70
CA PHE A 584 -59.51 18.45 -25.24
C PHE A 584 -59.03 19.82 -24.73
N GLY A 585 -58.49 20.69 -25.60
CA GLY A 585 -57.91 21.98 -25.19
C GLY A 585 -56.64 21.86 -24.34
N THR A 586 -55.96 20.71 -24.39
CA THR A 586 -54.76 20.40 -23.61
C THR A 586 -53.46 20.51 -24.42
N ALA A 587 -53.56 20.74 -25.73
CA ALA A 587 -52.39 20.95 -26.58
C ALA A 587 -52.73 21.86 -27.77
N ILE A 588 -51.70 22.56 -28.28
CA ILE A 588 -51.70 23.27 -29.56
C ILE A 588 -50.79 22.51 -30.52
N ILE A 589 -51.28 22.23 -31.72
CA ILE A 589 -50.55 21.55 -32.79
C ILE A 589 -50.24 22.59 -33.85
N ALA A 590 -48.95 22.83 -34.11
CA ALA A 590 -48.45 23.72 -35.13
C ALA A 590 -47.86 22.91 -36.29
N GLU A 591 -48.30 23.16 -37.52
CA GLU A 591 -47.84 22.46 -38.74
C GLU A 591 -47.02 23.40 -39.62
N PHE A 592 -45.89 22.90 -40.13
CA PHE A 592 -44.91 23.61 -40.96
C PHE A 592 -44.85 23.02 -42.38
N ASP A 593 -44.23 23.74 -43.29
CA ASP A 593 -44.07 23.32 -44.69
C ASP A 593 -43.01 22.23 -44.91
N MET A 594 -42.08 22.08 -43.96
CA MET A 594 -40.99 21.11 -43.96
C MET A 594 -40.80 20.41 -42.61
N ASN A 595 -39.93 19.40 -42.56
CA ASN A 595 -39.66 18.64 -41.35
C ASN A 595 -38.86 19.49 -40.34
N ILE A 596 -39.23 19.40 -39.06
CA ILE A 596 -38.57 20.09 -37.95
C ILE A 596 -37.61 19.14 -37.23
N ALA A 597 -36.43 19.64 -36.86
CA ALA A 597 -35.45 18.89 -36.09
C ALA A 597 -35.95 18.63 -34.65
N SER A 598 -35.82 17.40 -34.17
CA SER A 598 -36.25 17.03 -32.81
C SER A 598 -35.22 17.46 -31.76
N ARG A 599 -35.57 18.43 -30.90
CA ARG A 599 -34.73 18.89 -29.77
C ARG A 599 -35.58 19.24 -28.55
N THR A 600 -35.19 18.76 -27.37
CA THR A 600 -36.06 18.75 -26.18
C THR A 600 -36.02 20.02 -25.32
N ASP A 601 -35.11 20.97 -25.59
CA ASP A 601 -34.85 22.17 -24.77
C ASP A 601 -35.44 23.49 -25.32
N GLN A 602 -36.23 23.44 -26.40
CA GLN A 602 -36.51 24.64 -27.22
C GLN A 602 -37.90 25.26 -27.01
N TRP A 603 -38.76 24.62 -26.21
CA TRP A 603 -40.19 24.90 -26.18
C TRP A 603 -40.58 26.19 -25.46
N GLY A 604 -39.71 26.74 -24.59
CA GLY A 604 -39.94 28.03 -23.93
C GLY A 604 -39.94 29.24 -24.88
N GLN A 605 -39.60 29.05 -26.15
CA GLN A 605 -39.69 30.05 -27.21
C GLN A 605 -41.12 30.22 -27.77
N PHE A 606 -41.99 29.24 -27.54
CA PHE A 606 -43.40 29.33 -27.87
C PHE A 606 -44.20 29.81 -26.66
N LYS A 607 -45.19 30.66 -26.92
CA LYS A 607 -46.22 31.04 -25.95
C LYS A 607 -47.59 31.03 -26.62
N PHE A 608 -48.64 31.07 -25.84
CA PHE A 608 -50.00 31.21 -26.37
C PHE A 608 -50.78 32.23 -25.56
N VAL A 609 -51.74 32.89 -26.20
CA VAL A 609 -52.60 33.89 -25.58
C VAL A 609 -54.03 33.36 -25.62
N VAL A 610 -54.71 33.33 -24.48
CA VAL A 610 -56.12 32.93 -24.33
C VAL A 610 -56.90 34.14 -23.84
N ASN A 611 -57.86 34.65 -24.63
CA ASN A 611 -58.68 35.81 -24.28
C ASN A 611 -57.85 36.99 -23.70
N ASP A 612 -56.77 37.37 -24.38
CA ASP A 612 -55.82 38.43 -24.02
C ASP A 612 -54.89 38.14 -22.82
N GLU A 613 -54.89 36.93 -22.26
CA GLU A 613 -53.95 36.47 -21.23
C GLU A 613 -52.84 35.60 -21.83
N GLU A 614 -51.58 36.02 -21.71
CA GLU A 614 -50.41 35.25 -22.17
C GLU A 614 -50.05 34.12 -21.20
N LYS A 615 -49.83 32.92 -21.74
CA LYS A 615 -49.55 31.69 -21.02
C LYS A 615 -48.37 30.92 -21.64
N GLY A 616 -47.75 30.06 -20.84
CA GLY A 616 -46.62 29.21 -21.24
C GLY A 616 -47.00 27.74 -21.40
N PHE A 617 -46.22 26.99 -22.17
CA PHE A 617 -46.41 25.54 -22.33
C PHE A 617 -45.70 24.75 -21.23
N GLY A 618 -46.30 23.61 -20.83
CA GLY A 618 -45.68 22.65 -19.92
C GLY A 618 -44.68 21.71 -20.60
N GLY A 619 -44.66 21.68 -21.93
CA GLY A 619 -43.71 20.92 -22.73
C GLY A 619 -44.05 20.95 -24.22
N GLY A 620 -43.20 20.34 -25.04
CA GLY A 620 -43.41 20.21 -26.47
C GLY A 620 -42.66 19.02 -27.05
N LYS A 621 -43.08 18.57 -28.23
CA LYS A 621 -42.34 17.60 -29.03
C LYS A 621 -42.69 17.72 -30.50
N VAL A 622 -41.76 17.30 -31.37
CA VAL A 622 -42.10 17.01 -32.76
C VAL A 622 -43.01 15.78 -32.79
N ASP A 623 -44.07 15.83 -33.60
CA ASP A 623 -45.01 14.73 -33.79
C ASP A 623 -44.30 13.53 -34.44
N GLY A 624 -44.39 12.35 -33.81
CA GLY A 624 -43.73 11.14 -34.26
C GLY A 624 -44.27 10.62 -35.58
N ASP A 625 -45.55 10.87 -35.87
CA ASP A 625 -46.21 10.41 -37.09
C ASP A 625 -46.04 11.40 -38.25
N ASN A 626 -45.75 12.66 -37.95
CA ASN A 626 -45.50 13.69 -38.96
C ASN A 626 -44.53 14.76 -38.44
N LYS A 627 -43.27 14.64 -38.85
CA LYS A 627 -42.18 15.56 -38.45
C LYS A 627 -42.37 17.03 -38.85
N LYS A 628 -43.39 17.34 -39.67
CA LYS A 628 -43.78 18.72 -39.96
C LYS A 628 -44.63 19.35 -38.86
N ARG A 629 -44.94 18.63 -37.78
CA ARG A 629 -45.81 19.11 -36.71
C ARG A 629 -45.08 19.17 -35.38
N ILE A 630 -45.36 20.22 -34.62
CA ILE A 630 -44.97 20.33 -33.23
C ILE A 630 -46.24 20.27 -32.39
N VAL A 631 -46.26 19.38 -31.39
CA VAL A 631 -47.32 19.26 -30.39
C VAL A 631 -46.84 19.96 -29.12
N LEU A 632 -47.48 21.07 -28.79
CA LEU A 632 -47.19 21.91 -27.63
C LEU A 632 -48.21 21.62 -26.53
N THR A 633 -47.77 21.12 -25.39
CA THR A 633 -48.63 20.67 -24.29
C THR A 633 -48.92 21.82 -23.33
N ILE A 634 -50.21 22.03 -23.02
CA ILE A 634 -50.69 23.06 -22.11
C ILE A 634 -50.69 22.53 -20.67
N CYS A 635 -50.33 23.36 -19.70
CA CYS A 635 -50.40 23.03 -18.27
C CYS A 635 -51.85 22.77 -17.83
N LYS A 636 -52.04 21.88 -16.85
CA LYS A 636 -53.38 21.45 -16.40
C LYS A 636 -54.25 22.62 -15.90
N ASP A 637 -53.63 23.67 -15.36
CA ASP A 637 -54.33 24.83 -14.78
C ASP A 637 -54.68 25.91 -15.83
N ASP A 638 -54.22 25.74 -17.08
CA ASP A 638 -54.35 26.71 -18.17
C ASP A 638 -55.33 26.26 -19.27
N THR A 639 -56.36 25.50 -18.88
CA THR A 639 -57.31 24.87 -19.81
C THR A 639 -58.01 25.86 -20.73
N ILE A 640 -57.94 25.58 -22.04
CA ILE A 640 -58.68 26.29 -23.09
C ILE A 640 -60.12 25.80 -23.10
N LYS A 641 -61.08 26.74 -23.08
CA LYS A 641 -62.52 26.47 -23.20
C LYS A 641 -62.98 26.49 -24.66
N ALA A 642 -64.12 25.88 -24.95
CA ALA A 642 -64.68 25.77 -26.30
C ALA A 642 -64.89 27.14 -26.98
N GLY A 643 -65.21 28.18 -26.21
CA GLY A 643 -65.46 29.54 -26.71
C GLY A 643 -64.25 30.48 -26.72
N ASP A 644 -63.09 30.03 -26.23
CA ASP A 644 -61.92 30.90 -26.10
C ASP A 644 -61.30 31.27 -27.45
N THR A 645 -60.82 32.50 -27.55
CA THR A 645 -59.95 32.94 -28.65
C THR A 645 -58.50 32.66 -28.27
N VAL A 646 -57.77 31.99 -29.16
CA VAL A 646 -56.40 31.50 -28.91
C VAL A 646 -55.46 31.99 -29.99
N ASN A 647 -54.31 32.57 -29.61
CA ASN A 647 -53.20 32.88 -30.51
C ASN A 647 -51.94 32.12 -30.08
N LEU A 648 -51.09 31.75 -31.04
CA LEU A 648 -49.78 31.12 -30.82
C LEU A 648 -48.70 32.10 -31.26
N THR A 649 -47.75 32.35 -30.36
CA THR A 649 -46.61 33.23 -30.62
C THR A 649 -45.30 32.45 -30.53
N TYR A 650 -44.34 32.85 -31.36
CA TYR A 650 -42.99 32.30 -31.34
C TYR A 650 -41.96 33.43 -31.35
N THR A 651 -41.05 33.39 -30.37
CA THR A 651 -39.86 34.25 -30.33
C THR A 651 -38.68 33.49 -30.92
N PRO A 652 -37.95 34.05 -31.92
CA PRO A 652 -36.83 33.36 -32.58
C PRO A 652 -35.82 32.79 -31.59
N GLY A 653 -35.37 31.57 -31.87
CA GLY A 653 -34.37 30.88 -31.08
C GLY A 653 -33.76 29.71 -31.83
N LYS A 654 -33.85 28.50 -31.27
CA LYS A 654 -33.11 27.32 -31.74
C LYS A 654 -33.95 26.34 -32.58
N VAL A 655 -35.24 26.63 -32.79
CA VAL A 655 -36.13 25.76 -33.57
C VAL A 655 -35.71 25.85 -35.03
N ALA A 656 -35.40 24.70 -35.62
CA ALA A 656 -34.90 24.59 -36.98
C ALA A 656 -35.55 23.45 -37.76
N SER A 657 -35.53 23.53 -39.07
CA SER A 657 -35.80 22.41 -39.96
C SER A 657 -34.69 21.35 -39.89
N GLU A 658 -34.94 20.15 -40.40
CA GLU A 658 -33.93 19.05 -40.41
C GLU A 658 -32.66 19.41 -41.22
N ASP A 659 -32.77 20.28 -42.22
CA ASP A 659 -31.63 20.80 -43.00
C ASP A 659 -30.85 21.87 -42.21
N GLY A 660 -31.49 22.60 -41.29
CA GLY A 660 -30.85 23.53 -40.35
C GLY A 660 -31.32 24.99 -40.44
N GLY A 661 -32.28 25.32 -41.30
CA GLY A 661 -32.86 26.66 -41.37
C GLY A 661 -33.65 27.03 -40.11
N LEU A 662 -33.46 28.23 -39.59
CA LEU A 662 -34.06 28.67 -38.32
C LEU A 662 -35.48 29.23 -38.53
N LEU A 663 -36.39 28.87 -37.63
CA LEU A 663 -37.77 29.35 -37.64
C LEU A 663 -37.83 30.86 -37.35
N ALA A 664 -38.57 31.59 -38.19
CA ALA A 664 -38.81 33.02 -38.01
C ALA A 664 -39.92 33.29 -36.98
N ALA A 665 -39.91 34.50 -36.40
CA ALA A 665 -40.95 34.95 -35.47
C ALA A 665 -42.34 34.94 -36.11
N PHE A 666 -43.38 34.62 -35.33
CA PHE A 666 -44.77 34.79 -35.75
C PHE A 666 -45.71 34.99 -34.57
N ASP A 667 -46.89 35.54 -34.88
CA ASP A 667 -48.07 35.64 -34.01
C ASP A 667 -49.28 35.31 -34.87
N VAL A 668 -49.94 34.18 -34.59
CA VAL A 668 -51.03 33.67 -35.43
C VAL A 668 -52.20 33.19 -34.60
N SER A 669 -53.40 33.33 -35.17
CA SER A 669 -54.60 32.73 -34.58
C SER A 669 -54.59 31.21 -34.68
N VAL A 670 -55.02 30.56 -33.61
CA VAL A 670 -55.13 29.11 -33.49
C VAL A 670 -56.59 28.71 -33.65
N GLU A 671 -56.85 27.73 -34.53
CA GLU A 671 -58.18 27.14 -34.65
C GLU A 671 -58.50 26.36 -33.36
N ASN A 672 -59.37 26.92 -32.51
CA ASN A 672 -59.78 26.26 -31.28
C ASN A 672 -60.75 25.09 -31.60
N LYS A 673 -60.30 23.85 -31.45
CA LYS A 673 -61.11 22.63 -31.62
C LYS A 673 -61.59 22.03 -30.30
N LYS A 674 -61.36 22.69 -29.16
CA LYS A 674 -61.87 22.23 -27.85
C LYS A 674 -63.38 21.97 -27.94
N ARG A 675 -63.81 20.79 -27.50
CA ARG A 675 -65.21 20.36 -27.35
C ARG A 675 -65.53 20.19 -25.87
N PRO A 676 -66.78 20.39 -25.41
CA PRO A 676 -67.15 20.12 -24.03
C PRO A 676 -67.03 18.63 -23.71
N ILE A 677 -66.86 18.31 -22.43
CA ILE A 677 -66.55 16.96 -21.93
C ILE A 677 -67.44 16.66 -20.72
N LEU A 678 -67.96 15.42 -20.65
CA LEU A 678 -68.64 14.90 -19.47
C LEU A 678 -67.59 14.46 -18.43
N THR A 679 -67.47 15.21 -17.34
CA THR A 679 -66.42 15.03 -16.31
C THR A 679 -66.81 14.07 -15.20
N GLY A 680 -68.09 13.92 -14.89
CA GLY A 680 -68.53 13.07 -13.79
C GLY A 680 -70.05 12.89 -13.68
N ILE A 681 -70.45 12.04 -12.73
CA ILE A 681 -71.86 11.89 -12.32
C ILE A 681 -71.97 11.78 -10.79
N VAL A 682 -73.07 12.28 -10.25
CA VAL A 682 -73.40 12.22 -8.82
C VAL A 682 -74.86 11.79 -8.67
N VAL A 683 -75.14 10.83 -7.80
CA VAL A 683 -76.53 10.48 -7.44
C VAL A 683 -77.00 11.47 -6.38
N THR A 684 -77.94 12.35 -6.73
CA THR A 684 -78.38 13.44 -5.87
C THR A 684 -79.60 13.07 -5.04
N LYS A 685 -80.40 12.11 -5.51
CA LYS A 685 -81.60 11.64 -4.80
C LYS A 685 -81.95 10.20 -5.16
N VAL A 686 -82.37 9.45 -4.14
CA VAL A 686 -82.88 8.09 -4.29
C VAL A 686 -84.34 8.06 -3.87
N ALA A 687 -85.22 7.56 -4.76
CA ALA A 687 -86.65 7.41 -4.47
C ALA A 687 -87.25 6.24 -5.26
N GLY A 688 -88.30 5.61 -4.69
CA GLY A 688 -88.96 4.44 -5.27
C GLY A 688 -89.68 4.67 -6.61
N ASP A 689 -89.97 5.92 -6.96
CA ASP A 689 -90.62 6.33 -8.21
C ASP A 689 -89.67 7.00 -9.23
N GLY A 690 -88.41 7.26 -8.87
CA GLY A 690 -87.37 7.79 -9.76
C GLY A 690 -86.15 8.33 -9.01
N ASN A 691 -84.94 7.97 -9.45
CA ASN A 691 -83.68 8.41 -8.84
C ASN A 691 -83.08 9.57 -9.65
N GLU A 692 -82.65 10.65 -9.01
CA GLU A 692 -82.03 11.79 -9.68
C GLU A 692 -80.51 11.60 -9.71
N VAL A 693 -79.93 11.69 -10.91
CA VAL A 693 -78.49 11.61 -11.15
C VAL A 693 -78.07 12.87 -11.90
N GLU A 694 -77.14 13.62 -11.33
CA GLU A 694 -76.53 14.79 -11.95
C GLU A 694 -75.34 14.36 -12.79
N LEU A 695 -75.26 14.89 -14.02
CA LEU A 695 -74.14 14.78 -14.93
C LEU A 695 -73.39 16.11 -14.92
N GLN A 696 -72.08 16.05 -14.73
CA GLN A 696 -71.21 17.22 -14.64
C GLN A 696 -70.38 17.34 -15.92
N PHE A 697 -70.27 18.55 -16.44
CA PHE A 697 -69.49 18.91 -17.62
C PHE A 697 -68.36 19.87 -17.24
N ASP A 698 -67.32 19.93 -18.05
CA ASP A 698 -66.20 20.88 -17.84
C ASP A 698 -66.56 22.34 -18.22
N GLU A 699 -67.64 22.52 -18.97
CA GLU A 699 -68.14 23.80 -19.44
C GLU A 699 -69.68 23.80 -19.51
N PRO A 700 -70.35 24.97 -19.48
CA PRO A 700 -71.80 25.03 -19.64
C PRO A 700 -72.29 24.44 -20.96
N VAL A 701 -73.29 23.56 -20.89
CA VAL A 701 -73.88 22.88 -22.05
C VAL A 701 -75.38 23.18 -22.22
N TYR A 702 -75.83 23.13 -23.49
CA TYR A 702 -77.22 23.31 -23.91
C TYR A 702 -77.58 22.31 -25.02
N TRP A 703 -78.87 22.18 -25.34
CA TRP A 703 -79.35 21.30 -26.42
C TRP A 703 -80.69 21.80 -26.98
N GLY A 704 -80.76 21.94 -28.31
CA GLY A 704 -81.91 22.52 -28.99
C GLY A 704 -83.13 21.60 -29.10
N GLU A 705 -82.92 20.29 -28.98
CA GLU A 705 -83.94 19.24 -29.11
C GLU A 705 -84.04 18.40 -27.85
N THR A 706 -85.22 17.88 -27.53
CA THR A 706 -85.42 16.93 -26.41
C THR A 706 -84.40 15.78 -26.48
N LEU A 707 -83.73 15.51 -25.35
CA LEU A 707 -82.85 14.35 -25.21
C LEU A 707 -83.71 13.15 -24.79
N LEU A 708 -83.76 12.13 -25.64
CA LEU A 708 -84.61 10.96 -25.45
C LEU A 708 -83.93 9.90 -24.57
N GLY A 709 -84.62 9.48 -23.50
CA GLY A 709 -84.19 8.42 -22.62
C GLY A 709 -84.09 7.08 -23.35
N GLY A 710 -82.97 6.37 -23.17
CA GLY A 710 -82.68 5.11 -23.85
C GLY A 710 -82.07 5.27 -25.26
N LEU A 711 -82.22 6.42 -25.91
CA LEU A 711 -81.57 6.73 -27.20
C LEU A 711 -80.37 7.65 -27.02
N ASP A 712 -80.57 8.84 -26.46
CA ASP A 712 -79.55 9.88 -26.31
C ASP A 712 -78.77 9.70 -24.99
N ILE A 713 -79.44 9.28 -23.93
CA ILE A 713 -78.82 8.96 -22.62
C ILE A 713 -79.33 7.61 -22.13
N LYS A 714 -78.44 6.76 -21.61
CA LYS A 714 -78.74 5.43 -21.06
C LYS A 714 -78.22 5.30 -19.64
N ALA A 715 -78.97 4.62 -18.77
CA ALA A 715 -78.55 4.34 -17.40
C ALA A 715 -78.42 2.83 -17.16
N THR A 716 -77.43 2.43 -16.37
CA THR A 716 -77.35 1.09 -15.77
C THR A 716 -77.08 1.21 -14.28
N VAL A 717 -77.80 0.45 -13.45
CA VAL A 717 -77.57 0.36 -12.00
C VAL A 717 -77.33 -1.09 -11.64
N ALA A 718 -76.25 -1.36 -10.90
CA ALA A 718 -75.76 -2.71 -10.57
C ALA A 718 -75.67 -3.63 -11.81
N GLY A 719 -75.27 -3.06 -12.95
CA GLY A 719 -75.14 -3.76 -14.24
C GLY A 719 -76.44 -3.97 -15.02
N SER A 720 -77.61 -3.59 -14.49
CA SER A 720 -78.91 -3.71 -15.17
C SER A 720 -79.35 -2.39 -15.79
N ALA A 721 -79.82 -2.42 -17.05
CA ALA A 721 -80.31 -1.23 -17.75
C ALA A 721 -81.59 -0.68 -17.09
N ARG A 722 -81.66 0.65 -16.98
CA ARG A 722 -82.82 1.37 -16.46
C ARG A 722 -83.29 2.43 -17.46
N GLU A 723 -84.60 2.67 -17.45
CA GLU A 723 -85.23 3.70 -18.27
C GLU A 723 -84.91 5.09 -17.71
N ILE A 724 -84.65 6.05 -18.61
CA ILE A 724 -84.45 7.46 -18.28
C ILE A 724 -85.66 8.25 -18.76
N VAL A 725 -86.09 9.24 -17.98
CA VAL A 725 -87.13 10.20 -18.41
C VAL A 725 -86.54 11.15 -19.45
N ASP A 726 -87.27 11.38 -20.55
CA ASP A 726 -86.90 12.35 -21.57
C ASP A 726 -86.66 13.74 -20.97
N ILE A 727 -85.63 14.42 -21.45
CA ILE A 727 -85.18 15.71 -20.91
C ILE A 727 -85.55 16.79 -21.91
N GLU A 728 -86.37 17.74 -21.47
CA GLU A 728 -86.77 18.90 -22.27
C GLU A 728 -85.58 19.74 -22.72
N ASN A 729 -85.75 20.51 -23.78
CA ASN A 729 -84.68 21.30 -24.38
C ASN A 729 -84.13 22.37 -23.42
N ARG A 730 -82.84 22.66 -23.55
CA ARG A 730 -82.14 23.72 -22.79
C ARG A 730 -81.57 24.73 -23.78
N THR A 731 -81.94 26.00 -23.65
CA THR A 731 -81.44 27.08 -24.51
C THR A 731 -80.03 27.53 -24.08
N VAL A 732 -79.32 28.20 -24.98
CA VAL A 732 -77.98 28.77 -24.72
C VAL A 732 -77.98 29.71 -23.50
N GLU A 733 -79.04 30.52 -23.32
CA GLU A 733 -79.17 31.45 -22.19
C GLU A 733 -79.27 30.75 -20.83
N ASN A 734 -79.68 29.48 -20.83
CA ASN A 734 -79.83 28.64 -19.64
C ASN A 734 -78.78 27.53 -19.60
N ALA A 735 -77.68 27.66 -20.35
CA ALA A 735 -76.60 26.68 -20.35
C ALA A 735 -75.99 26.58 -18.94
N THR A 736 -75.82 25.36 -18.45
CA THR A 736 -75.18 25.06 -17.17
C THR A 736 -74.23 23.87 -17.34
N ASP A 737 -73.24 23.78 -16.48
CA ASP A 737 -72.26 22.69 -16.39
C ASP A 737 -72.85 21.42 -15.74
N GLU A 738 -74.09 21.48 -15.26
CA GLU A 738 -74.80 20.34 -14.67
C GLU A 738 -76.07 19.96 -15.44
N LEU A 739 -76.36 18.66 -15.52
CA LEU A 739 -77.59 18.10 -16.10
C LEU A 739 -78.16 17.00 -15.19
N THR A 740 -79.34 17.24 -14.61
CA THR A 740 -80.04 16.23 -13.81
C THR A 740 -80.87 15.31 -14.71
N VAL A 741 -80.67 14.00 -14.58
CA VAL A 741 -81.46 12.96 -15.25
C VAL A 741 -82.24 12.13 -14.23
N ILE A 742 -83.48 11.75 -14.57
CA ILE A 742 -84.31 10.89 -13.72
C ILE A 742 -84.23 9.45 -14.23
N VAL A 743 -83.67 8.56 -13.41
CA VAL A 743 -83.52 7.13 -13.66
C VAL A 743 -84.63 6.35 -12.96
N LYS A 744 -85.55 5.76 -13.74
CA LYS A 744 -86.70 5.02 -13.22
C LYS A 744 -86.31 3.68 -12.60
N GLY A 745 -87.14 3.18 -11.69
CA GLY A 745 -86.97 1.89 -11.02
C GLY A 745 -86.76 2.02 -9.51
N ALA A 746 -86.55 0.90 -8.83
CA ALA A 746 -86.40 0.84 -7.38
C ALA A 746 -85.25 1.73 -6.87
N GLU A 747 -85.32 2.12 -5.60
CA GLU A 747 -84.28 2.89 -4.91
C GLU A 747 -82.88 2.28 -5.13
N ILE A 748 -81.91 3.12 -5.46
CA ILE A 748 -80.50 2.75 -5.58
C ILE A 748 -79.95 2.52 -4.16
N ALA A 749 -79.47 1.32 -3.88
CA ALA A 749 -78.96 0.94 -2.56
C ALA A 749 -77.47 1.29 -2.40
N GLU A 750 -77.03 1.41 -1.15
CA GLU A 750 -75.61 1.57 -0.76
C GLU A 750 -74.72 0.55 -1.49
N GLY A 751 -73.62 1.03 -2.06
CA GLY A 751 -72.64 0.21 -2.78
C GLY A 751 -73.04 -0.18 -4.21
N GLN A 752 -74.20 0.28 -4.71
CA GLN A 752 -74.58 -0.02 -6.09
C GLN A 752 -73.83 0.89 -7.08
N SER A 753 -73.18 0.26 -8.08
CA SER A 753 -72.60 0.99 -9.20
C SER A 753 -73.69 1.59 -10.08
N VAL A 754 -73.65 2.90 -10.29
CA VAL A 754 -74.47 3.64 -11.24
C VAL A 754 -73.59 4.02 -12.42
N ALA A 755 -74.07 3.78 -13.63
CA ALA A 755 -73.41 4.25 -14.84
C ALA A 755 -74.40 5.00 -15.74
N ILE A 756 -74.03 6.19 -16.18
CA ILE A 756 -74.78 6.95 -17.18
C ILE A 756 -73.94 7.05 -18.43
N THR A 757 -74.52 6.65 -19.57
CA THR A 757 -73.90 6.73 -20.89
C THR A 757 -74.62 7.75 -21.76
N VAL A 758 -73.94 8.83 -22.16
CA VAL A 758 -74.41 9.68 -23.26
C VAL A 758 -74.00 9.01 -24.57
N THR A 759 -74.97 8.73 -25.44
CA THR A 759 -74.67 8.07 -26.72
C THR A 759 -74.16 9.08 -27.75
N LYS A 760 -73.65 8.64 -28.90
CA LYS A 760 -73.26 9.54 -29.99
C LYS A 760 -74.41 10.51 -30.38
N SER A 761 -75.64 10.00 -30.43
CA SER A 761 -76.83 10.82 -30.70
C SER A 761 -77.04 11.91 -29.64
N GLY A 762 -76.82 11.59 -28.36
CA GLY A 762 -76.85 12.58 -27.29
C GLY A 762 -75.67 13.55 -27.33
N ALA A 763 -74.46 13.06 -27.60
CA ALA A 763 -73.25 13.86 -27.65
C ALA A 763 -73.29 14.90 -28.80
N ASP A 764 -73.84 14.54 -29.95
CA ASP A 764 -74.05 15.44 -31.08
C ASP A 764 -75.09 16.53 -30.78
N LYS A 765 -76.04 16.27 -29.87
CA LYS A 765 -77.09 17.22 -29.44
C LYS A 765 -76.66 18.14 -28.30
N ILE A 766 -75.78 17.66 -27.42
CA ILE A 766 -75.27 18.43 -26.28
C ILE A 766 -74.13 19.32 -26.77
N LEU A 767 -74.35 20.63 -26.76
CA LEU A 767 -73.46 21.63 -27.34
C LEU A 767 -72.90 22.57 -26.26
N SER A 768 -71.69 23.08 -26.50
CA SER A 768 -71.16 24.27 -25.83
C SER A 768 -70.47 25.14 -26.88
N ASN A 769 -70.84 26.42 -26.98
CA ASN A 769 -70.40 27.34 -28.03
C ASN A 769 -70.49 26.71 -29.45
N ASP A 770 -71.65 26.12 -29.77
CA ASP A 770 -71.95 25.41 -31.02
C ASP A 770 -71.06 24.18 -31.33
N LYS A 771 -70.24 23.74 -30.37
CA LYS A 771 -69.42 22.54 -30.50
C LYS A 771 -70.04 21.37 -29.74
N PRO A 772 -70.22 20.20 -30.39
CA PRO A 772 -70.82 19.04 -29.75
C PRO A 772 -69.89 18.42 -28.70
N LEU A 773 -70.48 17.74 -27.72
CA LEU A 773 -69.78 16.97 -26.69
C LEU A 773 -68.80 15.99 -27.32
N ILE A 774 -67.59 15.88 -26.75
CA ILE A 774 -66.56 15.00 -27.28
C ILE A 774 -66.98 13.54 -27.24
N GLU A 775 -66.76 12.81 -28.35
CA GLU A 775 -67.18 11.42 -28.48
C GLU A 775 -66.28 10.43 -27.70
N CYS A 776 -65.07 10.84 -27.32
CA CYS A 776 -63.96 9.92 -26.99
C CYS A 776 -63.52 9.81 -25.51
N THR A 777 -64.12 10.54 -24.57
CA THR A 777 -63.96 10.24 -23.14
C THR A 777 -65.22 9.56 -22.66
N THR A 778 -65.12 8.26 -22.36
CA THR A 778 -65.96 7.56 -21.37
C THR A 778 -67.33 8.18 -21.16
N SER A 779 -68.11 8.29 -22.24
CA SER A 779 -69.42 8.95 -22.12
C SER A 779 -70.34 8.13 -21.21
N THR A 780 -69.90 6.92 -20.84
CA THR A 780 -70.20 6.21 -19.62
C THR A 780 -69.39 6.73 -18.43
N GLN A 781 -69.97 7.58 -17.60
CA GLN A 781 -69.45 7.86 -16.26
C GLN A 781 -69.99 6.83 -15.27
N LYS A 782 -69.18 6.45 -14.29
CA LYS A 782 -69.53 5.48 -13.24
C LYS A 782 -69.27 6.06 -11.87
N THR A 783 -70.22 5.86 -10.97
CA THR A 783 -70.05 6.16 -9.56
C THR A 783 -70.65 5.03 -8.73
N GLU A 784 -70.17 4.83 -7.51
CA GLU A 784 -70.80 3.92 -6.55
C GLU A 784 -71.65 4.78 -5.62
N TYR A 785 -72.93 4.39 -5.45
CA TYR A 785 -73.80 5.16 -4.57
C TYR A 785 -73.44 4.89 -3.11
N HIS A 786 -73.01 5.95 -2.43
CA HIS A 786 -72.86 5.98 -0.99
C HIS A 786 -73.88 7.00 -0.45
N GLY A 787 -74.88 6.52 0.27
CA GLY A 787 -75.94 7.34 0.85
C GLY A 787 -75.39 8.35 1.85
N ALA A 788 -76.19 9.38 2.15
CA ALA A 788 -75.82 10.37 3.16
C ALA A 788 -75.54 9.68 4.51
N PRO A 789 -74.46 10.02 5.24
CA PRO A 789 -74.12 9.36 6.49
C PRO A 789 -75.23 9.56 7.52
N TYR A 790 -75.86 8.47 7.96
CA TYR A 790 -76.77 8.47 9.11
C TYR A 790 -75.96 8.23 10.39
N ILE A 791 -75.97 9.23 11.30
CA ILE A 791 -75.36 9.13 12.63
C ILE A 791 -76.25 8.20 13.48
N GLU A 792 -75.82 6.95 13.70
CA GLU A 792 -76.55 5.97 14.55
C GLU A 792 -76.28 6.15 16.07
N GLY A 793 -75.45 7.12 16.47
CA GLY A 793 -75.21 7.41 17.88
C GLY A 793 -74.38 8.66 18.10
N ILE A 794 -74.94 9.64 18.80
CA ILE A 794 -74.19 10.73 19.43
C ILE A 794 -73.67 10.20 20.77
N SER A 795 -72.35 10.08 20.92
CA SER A 795 -71.72 10.00 22.24
C SER A 795 -71.38 11.41 22.69
N LEU A 796 -72.09 11.91 23.69
CA LEU A 796 -71.75 13.15 24.37
C LEU A 796 -70.69 12.83 25.42
N VAL A 797 -69.45 13.27 25.18
CA VAL A 797 -68.44 13.38 26.24
C VAL A 797 -68.40 14.85 26.63
N ASP A 798 -69.09 15.21 27.71
CA ASP A 798 -68.88 16.47 28.39
C ASP A 798 -67.85 16.23 29.51
N HIS A 799 -66.66 16.84 29.40
CA HIS A 799 -66.33 17.97 30.27
C HIS A 799 -64.95 18.57 29.96
N VAL A 800 -64.99 19.89 29.75
CA VAL A 800 -63.93 20.90 29.84
C VAL A 800 -63.14 21.24 28.55
N GLU A 801 -63.67 22.27 27.90
CA GLU A 801 -63.04 23.39 27.16
C GLU A 801 -61.86 23.11 26.22
N ARG A 802 -62.15 23.22 24.92
CA ARG A 802 -61.18 23.45 23.85
C ARG A 802 -61.55 24.71 23.06
N GLU A 803 -60.63 25.67 23.06
CA GLU A 803 -60.23 26.49 21.91
C GLU A 803 -59.99 25.55 20.69
N VAL A 804 -60.18 25.90 19.42
CA VAL A 804 -60.08 27.14 18.65
C VAL A 804 -61.15 27.10 17.55
#